data_AF-A0A146XQI7-F1
#
_entry.id   AF-A0A146XQI7-F1
#
_cell.length_a   1.000
_cell.length_b   1.000
_cell.length_c   1.000
_cell.angle_alpha   90.00
_cell.angle_beta   90.00
_cell.angle_gamma   90.00
#
_symmetry.space_group_name_H-M   'P 1'
#
loop_
_entity.id
_entity.type
_entity.pdbx_description
1 polymer ?
#
loop_
_entity_poly.entity_id
_entity_poly.type
_entity_poly.pdbx_seq_one_letter_code
_entity_poly.pdbx_strand_id
1 'polypeptide(L)'
;MAMSQALSEEEFHRMQAQLLELRTQNYQLSDDLRKNSAELNGVRQKLGVLERDCSKAQKALNKSKKAQEVDALLSENEMLQGKLHSQEEDFRLQNSTLMTELSKLCTQIEQLEQENQRLKEGTSVPSAAAVPVDAELLRLQAENSALQKKLKALQERFDGEMQRQAVAHGNQSATTETDGSPDTNRVSDVTAGGEEAAAEGTNQREGQTEARFQQTEKQLHELEMALNTEQEEKRLLREQVHTLEASKQADVSRLQEEITKLSDKVKKKQESFQRLQTEKEALYNDSRTKIDEINQRKEEELKAVNIRLQKLQSDLAAANQVAAELREQLQSKDKEHQLALHTLKDQAASQQQVDNILQENDALRTNLAALEQIQTAKTQEMNLLREQQEALTAELQQRRSDQESLLAQRDDLNSQLQESSFANRKLLEQLTEEGQEKERLLRELEEAKKTAEKRKAMLDEMATQLNLVKSDHKEALSDLKLQHEKEVLGVRARYEKELRGLHEEKNRSEEEIRQQLREEKGRTKELEGLQQRVEELQAQVQAMEGTKGWFERRLKETEENLEKNALQHQEDIQRLQEEQALQLEEKQAEVEGWKQQQLEAEKQRDELRGTIGKLKQEIKDTVDGQRILEKKGSSALKDLKRQLQLERKRADKLQERLQEILTNSRTRTGLEELVLSEINSPSRTQQTGDSSSVSSFSYKDVMKEAQPTHQNRSGGGSPQSQRPAELSDDEVGELFQRLAEVQQEKWMLEEKVKHLEVSCSSMAEDICRKSAIIETYVMDSRRDVSGSALGAHGGFQAERGGLGSVLRDLVKPGDENLREMNKKLQNMLEEQLTKNMHLQKDLELLSQELVRLSKESPAGSSAVGSG
;
A
#
# COMPACT_ATOMS: atom_id res chain seq x y z
N MET A 1 125.23 -42.38 33.32
CA MET A 1 125.16 -42.27 31.84
C MET A 1 123.87 -41.54 31.50
N ALA A 2 123.84 -40.72 30.46
CA ALA A 2 122.59 -40.08 30.01
C ALA A 2 121.92 -40.97 28.95
N MET A 3 120.70 -41.42 29.22
CA MET A 3 119.83 -42.02 28.20
C MET A 3 118.70 -41.03 27.92
N SER A 4 118.95 -40.10 26.99
CA SER A 4 117.90 -39.33 26.36
C SER A 4 117.04 -40.28 25.53
N GLN A 5 115.82 -40.57 25.99
CA GLN A 5 114.83 -41.25 25.17
C GLN A 5 114.41 -40.30 24.04
N ALA A 6 115.05 -40.43 22.89
CA ALA A 6 114.53 -39.89 21.65
C ALA A 6 113.26 -40.67 21.29
N LEU A 7 112.23 -39.97 20.81
CA LEU A 7 111.09 -40.60 20.12
C LEU A 7 111.63 -41.54 19.05
N SER A 8 111.08 -42.75 18.95
CA SER A 8 111.44 -43.63 17.84
C SER A 8 111.04 -42.98 16.51
N GLU A 9 111.77 -43.31 15.45
CA GLU A 9 111.51 -42.73 14.13
C GLU A 9 110.08 -43.06 13.65
N GLU A 10 109.55 -44.22 14.00
CA GLU A 10 108.16 -44.61 13.74
C GLU A 10 107.14 -43.76 14.52
N GLU A 11 107.38 -43.48 15.82
CA GLU A 11 106.50 -42.61 16.62
C GLU A 11 106.49 -41.17 16.10
N PHE A 12 107.66 -40.64 15.71
CA PHE A 12 107.76 -39.31 15.10
C PHE A 12 106.98 -39.24 13.78
N HIS A 13 107.16 -40.22 12.88
CA HIS A 13 106.41 -40.28 11.61
C HIS A 13 104.89 -40.46 11.85
N ARG A 14 104.49 -41.26 12.84
CA ARG A 14 103.08 -41.48 13.21
C ARG A 14 102.43 -40.20 13.73
N MET A 15 103.11 -39.47 14.61
CA MET A 15 102.66 -38.17 15.13
C MET A 15 102.64 -37.11 14.02
N GLN A 16 103.63 -37.09 13.13
CA GLN A 16 103.65 -36.19 11.96
C GLN A 16 102.47 -36.46 11.02
N ALA A 17 102.16 -37.73 10.75
CA ALA A 17 101.02 -38.13 9.92
C ALA A 17 99.68 -37.71 10.56
N GLN A 18 99.49 -37.97 11.86
CA GLN A 18 98.31 -37.52 12.60
C GLN A 18 98.16 -35.99 12.58
N LEU A 19 99.26 -35.24 12.71
CA LEU A 19 99.24 -33.78 12.69
C LEU A 19 98.95 -33.22 11.28
N LEU A 20 99.38 -33.93 10.22
CA LEU A 20 98.99 -33.64 8.84
C LEU A 20 97.49 -33.93 8.58
N GLU A 21 96.99 -35.04 9.10
CA GLU A 21 95.59 -35.46 8.98
C GLU A 21 94.68 -34.47 9.72
N LEU A 22 94.95 -34.17 10.99
CA LEU A 22 94.23 -33.16 11.77
C LEU A 22 94.24 -31.79 11.09
N ARG A 23 95.37 -31.37 10.50
CA ARG A 23 95.44 -30.13 9.73
C ARG A 23 94.58 -30.17 8.47
N THR A 24 94.52 -31.31 7.79
CA THR A 24 93.70 -31.51 6.59
C THR A 24 92.20 -31.50 6.94
N GLN A 25 91.81 -32.21 8.00
CA GLN A 25 90.45 -32.18 8.56
C GLN A 25 90.06 -30.76 9.00
N ASN A 26 90.97 -30.00 9.61
CA ASN A 26 90.71 -28.61 10.03
C ASN A 26 90.50 -27.66 8.84
N TYR A 27 91.27 -27.80 7.76
CA TYR A 27 91.00 -27.06 6.51
C TYR A 27 89.66 -27.45 5.89
N GLN A 28 89.34 -28.75 5.83
CA GLN A 28 88.07 -29.25 5.29
C GLN A 28 86.87 -28.67 6.07
N LEU A 29 86.89 -28.76 7.40
CA LEU A 29 85.89 -28.15 8.27
C LEU A 29 85.79 -26.62 8.11
N SER A 30 86.91 -25.94 7.85
CA SER A 30 86.96 -24.49 7.60
C SER A 30 86.42 -24.07 6.22
N ASP A 31 86.46 -24.97 5.24
CA ASP A 31 85.83 -24.80 3.93
C ASP A 31 84.32 -25.09 4.02
N ASP A 32 83.93 -26.15 4.72
CA ASP A 32 82.53 -26.54 4.88
C ASP A 32 81.77 -25.56 5.80
N LEU A 33 82.40 -25.00 6.83
CA LEU A 33 81.87 -23.85 7.58
C LEU A 33 81.65 -22.61 6.69
N ARG A 34 82.53 -22.35 5.71
CA ARG A 34 82.37 -21.24 4.75
C ARG A 34 81.21 -21.48 3.78
N LYS A 35 81.04 -22.71 3.27
CA LYS A 35 79.88 -23.11 2.45
C LYS A 35 78.58 -22.96 3.23
N ASN A 36 78.49 -23.57 4.42
CA ASN A 36 77.32 -23.51 5.28
C ASN A 36 76.95 -22.06 5.67
N SER A 37 77.95 -21.20 5.91
CA SER A 37 77.72 -19.77 6.18
C SER A 37 77.20 -19.02 4.94
N ALA A 38 77.71 -19.31 3.74
CA ALA A 38 77.19 -18.73 2.50
C ALA A 38 75.75 -19.19 2.22
N GLU A 39 75.43 -20.47 2.41
CA GLU A 39 74.09 -21.03 2.26
C GLU A 39 73.11 -20.45 3.29
N LEU A 40 73.50 -20.36 4.57
CA LEU A 40 72.72 -19.74 5.64
C LEU A 40 72.36 -18.28 5.29
N ASN A 41 73.32 -17.51 4.76
CA ASN A 41 73.07 -16.14 4.32
C ASN A 41 72.17 -16.07 3.08
N GLY A 42 72.30 -17.00 2.14
CA GLY A 42 71.38 -17.13 1.00
C GLY A 42 69.95 -17.49 1.42
N VAL A 43 69.78 -18.37 2.41
CA VAL A 43 68.46 -18.70 2.99
C VAL A 43 67.88 -17.51 3.74
N ARG A 44 68.66 -16.81 4.57
CA ARG A 44 68.25 -15.57 5.26
C ARG A 44 67.81 -14.48 4.26
N GLN A 45 68.52 -14.32 3.14
CA GLN A 45 68.15 -13.36 2.10
C GLN A 45 66.84 -13.75 1.40
N LYS A 46 66.63 -15.03 1.09
CA LYS A 46 65.36 -15.55 0.53
C LYS A 46 64.20 -15.35 1.50
N LEU A 47 64.38 -15.68 2.77
CA LEU A 47 63.39 -15.52 3.83
C LEU A 47 62.97 -14.04 3.95
N GLY A 48 63.93 -13.12 4.02
CA GLY A 48 63.65 -11.68 4.03
C GLY A 48 63.01 -11.12 2.74
N VAL A 49 63.07 -11.84 1.61
CA VAL A 49 62.25 -11.51 0.41
C VAL A 49 60.82 -11.99 0.60
N LEU A 50 60.63 -13.25 1.02
CA LEU A 50 59.31 -13.84 1.28
C LEU A 50 58.52 -13.06 2.34
N GLU A 51 59.16 -12.63 3.43
CA GLU A 51 58.53 -11.76 4.45
C GLU A 51 57.98 -10.46 3.86
N ARG A 52 58.74 -9.80 2.97
CA ARG A 52 58.32 -8.57 2.31
C ARG A 52 57.18 -8.83 1.33
N ASP A 53 57.17 -9.97 0.64
CA ASP A 53 56.14 -10.31 -0.33
C ASP A 53 54.85 -10.81 0.34
N CYS A 54 54.93 -11.57 1.44
CA CYS A 54 53.80 -11.83 2.35
C CYS A 54 53.27 -10.52 2.93
N SER A 55 54.13 -9.58 3.34
CA SER A 55 53.71 -8.26 3.83
C SER A 55 53.01 -7.42 2.76
N LYS A 56 53.39 -7.54 1.48
CA LYS A 56 52.68 -6.93 0.35
C LYS A 56 51.34 -7.62 0.10
N ALA A 57 51.31 -8.95 0.10
CA ALA A 57 50.10 -9.74 -0.09
C ALA A 57 49.06 -9.45 0.99
N GLN A 58 49.44 -9.39 2.26
CA GLN A 58 48.56 -8.99 3.36
C GLN A 58 48.05 -7.56 3.20
N LYS A 59 48.89 -6.61 2.76
CA LYS A 59 48.48 -5.22 2.48
C LYS A 59 47.55 -5.12 1.26
N ALA A 60 47.64 -6.05 0.31
CA ALA A 60 46.71 -6.16 -0.82
C ALA A 60 45.39 -6.80 -0.39
N LEU A 61 45.43 -7.85 0.44
CA LEU A 61 44.26 -8.53 1.01
C LEU A 61 43.43 -7.55 1.85
N ASN A 62 44.05 -6.86 2.81
CA ASN A 62 43.38 -5.87 3.68
C ASN A 62 42.77 -4.68 2.90
N LYS A 63 43.23 -4.43 1.66
CA LYS A 63 42.70 -3.40 0.74
C LYS A 63 41.75 -3.96 -0.32
N SER A 64 41.56 -5.27 -0.37
CA SER A 64 40.68 -5.91 -1.34
C SER A 64 39.23 -5.78 -0.87
N LYS A 65 38.42 -5.03 -1.64
CA LYS A 65 36.98 -4.94 -1.37
C LYS A 65 36.34 -6.33 -1.29
N LYS A 66 36.74 -7.27 -2.17
CA LYS A 66 36.28 -8.67 -2.13
C LYS A 66 36.63 -9.43 -0.84
N ALA A 67 37.71 -9.07 -0.14
CA ALA A 67 38.01 -9.66 1.17
C ALA A 67 37.07 -9.07 2.23
N GLN A 68 36.91 -7.75 2.24
CA GLN A 68 36.00 -7.05 3.16
C GLN A 68 34.53 -7.45 2.94
N GLU A 69 34.12 -7.67 1.69
CA GLU A 69 32.80 -8.21 1.31
C GLU A 69 32.61 -9.63 1.83
N VAL A 70 33.63 -10.50 1.75
CA VAL A 70 33.57 -11.87 2.31
C VAL A 70 33.52 -11.83 3.85
N ASP A 71 34.33 -11.00 4.51
CA ASP A 71 34.31 -10.84 5.97
C ASP A 71 32.95 -10.29 6.45
N ALA A 72 32.37 -9.33 5.72
CA ALA A 72 31.03 -8.80 6.00
C ALA A 72 29.92 -9.86 5.81
N LEU A 73 29.97 -10.63 4.72
CA LEU A 73 29.02 -11.73 4.47
C LEU A 73 29.16 -12.87 5.49
N LEU A 74 30.36 -13.13 6.02
CA LEU A 74 30.56 -14.06 7.13
C LEU A 74 29.92 -13.53 8.42
N SER A 75 30.16 -12.27 8.77
CA SER A 75 29.55 -11.63 9.95
C SER A 75 28.02 -11.56 9.87
N GLU A 76 27.47 -11.29 8.68
CA GLU A 76 26.03 -11.37 8.43
C GLU A 76 25.51 -12.80 8.59
N ASN A 77 26.23 -13.80 8.08
CA ASN A 77 25.83 -15.20 8.21
C ASN A 77 25.84 -15.69 9.66
N GLU A 78 26.80 -15.23 10.48
CA GLU A 78 26.83 -15.46 11.93
C GLU A 78 25.64 -14.78 12.63
N MET A 79 25.32 -13.52 12.28
CA MET A 79 24.15 -12.82 12.81
C MET A 79 22.84 -13.55 12.47
N LEU A 80 22.72 -14.08 11.25
CA LEU A 80 21.55 -14.83 10.79
C LEU A 80 21.44 -16.21 11.48
N GLN A 81 22.56 -16.91 11.69
CA GLN A 81 22.58 -18.16 12.48
C GLN A 81 22.17 -17.93 13.94
N GLY A 82 22.59 -16.81 14.55
CA GLY A 82 22.18 -16.43 15.90
C GLY A 82 20.68 -16.09 15.99
N LYS A 83 20.13 -15.37 15.02
CA LYS A 83 18.67 -15.13 14.92
C LYS A 83 17.88 -16.43 14.77
N LEU A 84 18.38 -17.36 13.93
CA LEU A 84 17.74 -18.66 13.72
C LEU A 84 17.73 -19.49 15.02
N HIS A 85 18.85 -19.54 15.75
CA HIS A 85 18.89 -20.20 17.07
C HIS A 85 17.90 -19.59 18.06
N SER A 86 17.80 -18.25 18.14
CA SER A 86 16.80 -17.59 18.99
C SER A 86 15.37 -18.00 18.63
N GLN A 87 15.05 -18.09 17.33
CA GLN A 87 13.73 -18.52 16.87
C GLN A 87 13.46 -20.01 17.11
N GLU A 88 14.48 -20.87 17.02
CA GLU A 88 14.38 -22.28 17.41
C GLU A 88 14.18 -22.45 18.93
N GLU A 89 14.81 -21.61 19.75
CA GLU A 89 14.63 -21.59 21.20
C GLU A 89 13.24 -21.07 21.59
N ASP A 90 12.77 -19.98 20.99
CA ASP A 90 11.40 -19.46 21.16
C ASP A 90 10.35 -20.51 20.77
N PHE A 91 10.55 -21.19 19.63
CA PHE A 91 9.63 -22.25 19.17
C PHE A 91 9.66 -23.48 20.09
N ARG A 92 10.83 -23.89 20.60
CA ARG A 92 10.93 -24.95 21.62
C ARG A 92 10.24 -24.56 22.91
N LEU A 93 10.37 -23.31 23.36
CA LEU A 93 9.71 -22.79 24.56
C LEU A 93 8.19 -22.76 24.39
N GLN A 94 7.70 -22.29 23.24
CA GLN A 94 6.27 -22.29 22.90
C GLN A 94 5.70 -23.72 22.85
N ASN A 95 6.41 -24.66 22.23
CA ASN A 95 6.01 -26.06 22.14
C ASN A 95 6.00 -26.75 23.53
N SER A 96 7.05 -26.53 24.34
CA SER A 96 7.13 -27.00 25.73
C SER A 96 5.98 -26.45 26.60
N THR A 97 5.65 -25.16 26.42
CA THR A 97 4.51 -24.52 27.09
C THR A 97 3.19 -25.14 26.65
N LEU A 98 2.97 -25.33 25.34
CA LEU A 98 1.78 -25.98 24.79
C LEU A 98 1.60 -27.40 25.31
N MET A 99 2.68 -28.20 25.35
CA MET A 99 2.65 -29.56 25.94
C MET A 99 2.34 -29.54 27.44
N THR A 100 2.76 -28.50 28.16
CA THR A 100 2.45 -28.30 29.58
C THR A 100 0.97 -27.94 29.79
N GLU A 101 0.40 -27.03 28.99
CA GLU A 101 -1.02 -26.70 29.07
C GLU A 101 -1.93 -27.85 28.59
N LEU A 102 -1.53 -28.60 27.56
CA LEU A 102 -2.21 -29.85 27.17
C LEU A 102 -2.20 -30.87 28.31
N SER A 103 -1.06 -31.05 28.99
CA SER A 103 -0.95 -31.97 30.14
C SER A 103 -1.86 -31.54 31.30
N LYS A 104 -1.93 -30.24 31.61
CA LYS A 104 -2.88 -29.69 32.59
C LYS A 104 -4.32 -29.98 32.20
N LEU A 105 -4.71 -29.68 30.95
CA LEU A 105 -6.06 -29.93 30.44
C LEU A 105 -6.42 -31.42 30.53
N CYS A 106 -5.51 -32.34 30.18
CA CYS A 106 -5.72 -33.77 30.39
C CYS A 106 -5.98 -34.11 31.87
N THR A 107 -5.14 -33.65 32.80
CA THR A 107 -5.38 -33.90 34.24
C THR A 107 -6.66 -33.25 34.77
N GLN A 108 -7.10 -32.15 34.18
CA GLN A 108 -8.35 -31.46 34.55
C GLN A 108 -9.57 -32.19 34.00
N ILE A 109 -9.48 -32.78 32.81
CA ILE A 109 -10.48 -33.71 32.25
C ILE A 109 -10.55 -34.97 33.12
N GLU A 110 -9.43 -35.61 33.45
CA GLU A 110 -9.38 -36.78 34.34
C GLU A 110 -10.01 -36.50 35.72
N GLN A 111 -9.79 -35.30 36.28
CA GLN A 111 -10.42 -34.87 37.54
C GLN A 111 -11.94 -34.70 37.39
N LEU A 112 -12.40 -34.05 36.31
CA LEU A 112 -13.82 -33.87 36.03
C LEU A 112 -14.52 -35.19 35.70
N GLU A 113 -13.83 -36.15 35.07
CA GLU A 113 -14.32 -37.51 34.84
C GLU A 113 -14.44 -38.28 36.16
N GLN A 114 -13.41 -38.22 37.03
CA GLN A 114 -13.48 -38.81 38.37
C GLN A 114 -14.57 -38.17 39.25
N GLU A 115 -14.80 -36.87 39.15
CA GLU A 115 -15.88 -36.18 39.87
C GLU A 115 -17.25 -36.59 39.32
N ASN A 116 -17.44 -36.61 38.00
CA ASN A 116 -18.65 -37.14 37.35
C ASN A 116 -18.89 -38.61 37.71
N GLN A 117 -17.83 -39.40 37.87
CA GLN A 117 -17.92 -40.81 38.24
C GLN A 117 -18.33 -40.97 39.72
N ARG A 118 -17.74 -40.21 40.65
CA ARG A 118 -18.18 -40.15 42.06
C ARG A 118 -19.62 -39.66 42.21
N LEU A 119 -20.07 -38.73 41.37
CA LEU A 119 -21.45 -38.24 41.34
C LEU A 119 -22.42 -39.29 40.75
N LYS A 120 -21.97 -40.15 39.82
CA LYS A 120 -22.73 -41.30 39.31
C LYS A 120 -22.77 -42.48 40.28
N GLU A 121 -21.72 -42.69 41.08
CA GLU A 121 -21.58 -43.74 42.10
C GLU A 121 -22.33 -43.40 43.42
N GLY A 122 -23.45 -42.70 43.31
CA GLY A 122 -24.15 -42.08 44.45
C GLY A 122 -24.64 -43.06 45.53
N THR A 123 -24.23 -42.79 46.77
CA THR A 123 -24.77 -43.26 48.08
C THR A 123 -24.49 -44.70 48.56
N SER A 124 -23.56 -44.82 49.52
CA SER A 124 -23.85 -45.44 50.83
C SER A 124 -22.87 -44.96 51.93
N VAL A 125 -23.35 -44.94 53.18
CA VAL A 125 -22.75 -44.36 54.42
C VAL A 125 -21.96 -45.42 55.23
N PRO A 126 -21.16 -45.13 56.31
CA PRO A 126 -21.21 -43.95 57.20
C PRO A 126 -19.89 -43.32 57.73
N SER A 127 -20.00 -42.05 58.17
CA SER A 127 -19.41 -41.44 59.39
C SER A 127 -17.93 -41.71 59.77
N ALA A 128 -17.04 -40.80 59.39
CA ALA A 128 -15.86 -40.42 60.19
C ALA A 128 -15.37 -38.98 59.88
N ALA A 129 -14.69 -38.35 60.85
CA ALA A 129 -13.84 -37.16 60.67
C ALA A 129 -14.45 -35.85 60.13
N ALA A 130 -15.58 -35.38 60.69
CA ALA A 130 -16.05 -33.98 60.53
C ALA A 130 -15.25 -32.99 61.42
N VAL A 131 -13.92 -33.04 61.37
CA VAL A 131 -13.00 -32.34 62.31
C VAL A 131 -11.84 -31.56 61.64
N PRO A 132 -11.29 -31.94 60.46
CA PRO A 132 -10.22 -31.16 59.84
C PRO A 132 -10.63 -29.74 59.43
N VAL A 133 -11.83 -29.59 58.88
CA VAL A 133 -12.27 -28.34 58.24
C VAL A 133 -12.43 -27.20 59.25
N ASP A 134 -13.03 -27.45 60.41
CA ASP A 134 -13.18 -26.42 61.45
C ASP A 134 -11.82 -25.98 62.02
N ALA A 135 -10.85 -26.89 62.14
CA ALA A 135 -9.51 -26.56 62.62
C ALA A 135 -8.72 -25.71 61.60
N GLU A 136 -8.81 -26.04 60.32
CA GLU A 136 -8.22 -25.24 59.23
C GLU A 136 -8.93 -23.89 59.09
N LEU A 137 -10.26 -23.84 59.20
CA LEU A 137 -11.05 -22.61 59.16
C LEU A 137 -10.69 -21.70 60.33
N LEU A 138 -10.56 -22.22 61.57
CA LEU A 138 -10.11 -21.43 62.72
C LEU A 138 -8.70 -20.87 62.51
N ARG A 139 -7.79 -21.67 61.93
CA ARG A 139 -6.42 -21.26 61.58
C ARG A 139 -6.43 -20.11 60.57
N LEU A 140 -7.16 -20.25 59.47
CA LEU A 140 -7.29 -19.25 58.41
C LEU A 140 -8.04 -18.00 58.86
N GLN A 141 -8.98 -18.12 59.80
CA GLN A 141 -9.71 -16.99 60.39
C GLN A 141 -8.86 -16.23 61.41
N ALA A 142 -8.04 -16.93 62.21
CA ALA A 142 -7.03 -16.31 63.07
C ALA A 142 -5.92 -15.61 62.25
N GLU A 143 -5.47 -16.24 61.16
CA GLU A 143 -4.49 -15.67 60.23
C GLU A 143 -5.06 -14.44 59.49
N ASN A 144 -6.32 -14.49 59.02
CA ASN A 144 -7.01 -13.31 58.50
C ASN A 144 -7.15 -12.20 59.55
N SER A 145 -7.49 -12.52 60.80
CA SER A 145 -7.55 -11.51 61.88
C SER A 145 -6.18 -10.88 62.16
N ALA A 146 -5.10 -11.66 62.09
CA ALA A 146 -3.73 -11.16 62.23
C ALA A 146 -3.30 -10.30 61.03
N LEU A 147 -3.68 -10.69 59.80
CA LEU A 147 -3.42 -9.92 58.59
C LEU A 147 -4.24 -8.62 58.55
N GLN A 148 -5.52 -8.65 58.92
CA GLN A 148 -6.36 -7.46 59.06
C GLN A 148 -5.80 -6.50 60.13
N LYS A 149 -5.30 -7.01 61.26
CA LYS A 149 -4.60 -6.18 62.27
C LYS A 149 -3.30 -5.58 61.73
N LYS A 150 -2.51 -6.32 60.95
CA LYS A 150 -1.32 -5.80 60.27
C LYS A 150 -1.69 -4.73 59.22
N LEU A 151 -2.71 -4.97 58.40
CA LEU A 151 -3.24 -4.01 57.43
C LEU A 151 -3.71 -2.74 58.12
N LYS A 152 -4.52 -2.85 59.19
CA LYS A 152 -4.99 -1.70 59.96
C LYS A 152 -3.84 -0.94 60.63
N ALA A 153 -2.84 -1.63 61.17
CA ALA A 153 -1.65 -0.97 61.76
C ALA A 153 -0.70 -0.36 60.71
N LEU A 154 -0.68 -0.87 59.48
CA LEU A 154 0.01 -0.25 58.34
C LEU A 154 -0.78 0.95 57.82
N GLN A 155 -2.11 0.86 57.75
CA GLN A 155 -2.98 1.94 57.32
C GLN A 155 -3.00 3.07 58.35
N GLU A 156 -3.06 2.79 59.66
CA GLU A 156 -2.88 3.80 60.72
C GLU A 156 -1.50 4.48 60.69
N ARG A 157 -0.46 3.81 60.17
CA ARG A 157 0.84 4.44 59.89
C ARG A 157 0.79 5.29 58.63
N PHE A 158 0.19 4.79 57.54
CA PHE A 158 0.06 5.51 56.28
C PHE A 158 -0.81 6.77 56.47
N ASP A 159 -1.96 6.65 57.12
CA ASP A 159 -2.82 7.75 57.55
C ASP A 159 -2.09 8.67 58.53
N GLY A 160 -1.26 8.13 59.43
CA GLY A 160 -0.43 8.92 60.35
C GLY A 160 0.70 9.71 59.67
N GLU A 161 1.22 9.22 58.55
CA GLU A 161 2.24 9.88 57.72
C GLU A 161 1.58 10.87 56.73
N MET A 162 0.45 10.49 56.13
CA MET A 162 -0.41 11.36 55.32
C MET A 162 -0.96 12.53 56.15
N GLN A 163 -1.41 12.32 57.39
CA GLN A 163 -1.88 13.40 58.26
C GLN A 163 -0.73 14.34 58.70
N ARG A 164 0.52 13.86 58.71
CA ARG A 164 1.71 14.71 58.90
C ARG A 164 2.06 15.53 57.66
N GLN A 165 1.71 15.07 56.46
CA GLN A 165 1.86 15.84 55.22
C GLN A 165 0.67 16.79 54.97
N ALA A 166 -0.56 16.37 55.26
CA ALA A 166 -1.81 17.08 54.97
C ALA A 166 -2.13 18.26 55.92
N VAL A 167 -1.28 18.54 56.91
CA VAL A 167 -1.30 19.82 57.64
C VAL A 167 -0.67 20.97 56.81
N ALA A 168 -0.01 20.64 55.69
CA ALA A 168 0.40 21.61 54.68
C ALA A 168 -0.49 21.52 53.43
N HIS A 169 -1.23 22.60 53.14
CA HIS A 169 -2.22 22.77 52.06
C HIS A 169 -3.53 21.99 52.24
N GLY A 170 -4.67 22.70 52.10
CA GLY A 170 -6.01 22.13 52.14
C GLY A 170 -7.01 22.95 51.30
N ASN A 171 -8.29 22.57 51.38
CA ASN A 171 -9.46 23.22 50.77
C ASN A 171 -9.54 23.29 49.23
N GLN A 172 -10.36 22.43 48.60
CA GLN A 172 -11.73 22.82 48.17
C GLN A 172 -12.61 21.66 47.64
N SER A 173 -13.88 21.99 47.38
CA SER A 173 -15.06 21.09 47.39
C SER A 173 -15.54 20.55 46.03
N ALA A 174 -16.43 19.54 46.11
CA ALA A 174 -17.52 19.22 45.17
C ALA A 174 -17.13 18.61 43.79
N THR A 175 -18.02 17.99 42.98
CA THR A 175 -19.51 17.87 42.98
C THR A 175 -20.02 16.42 42.77
N THR A 176 -21.36 16.26 42.82
CA THR A 176 -22.21 15.06 42.62
C THR A 176 -22.30 14.53 41.17
N GLU A 177 -22.68 13.24 40.97
CA GLU A 177 -23.99 12.83 40.38
C GLU A 177 -24.24 11.29 40.25
N THR A 178 -25.52 10.90 40.41
CA THR A 178 -26.37 9.75 39.92
C THR A 178 -25.75 8.45 39.33
N ASP A 179 -26.23 7.19 39.52
CA ASP A 179 -27.58 6.57 39.70
C ASP A 179 -28.46 6.52 38.40
N GLY A 180 -29.13 5.44 37.94
CA GLY A 180 -29.19 4.01 38.30
C GLY A 180 -30.32 3.25 37.52
N SER A 181 -30.42 1.90 37.70
CA SER A 181 -31.57 1.01 37.35
C SER A 181 -31.81 0.50 35.87
N PRO A 182 -32.60 -0.60 35.65
CA PRO A 182 -32.35 -1.59 34.55
C PRO A 182 -33.61 -2.13 33.78
N ASP A 183 -33.52 -3.37 33.23
CA ASP A 183 -34.58 -4.31 32.74
C ASP A 183 -35.29 -4.03 31.38
N THR A 184 -35.85 -4.98 30.57
CA THR A 184 -36.02 -6.47 30.62
C THR A 184 -36.03 -7.18 29.21
N ASN A 185 -35.37 -8.35 29.09
CA ASN A 185 -35.85 -9.70 28.66
C ASN A 185 -36.84 -9.98 27.45
N ARG A 186 -36.50 -11.02 26.62
CA ARG A 186 -37.29 -12.25 26.21
C ARG A 186 -37.78 -12.49 24.73
N VAL A 187 -37.71 -13.77 24.27
CA VAL A 187 -38.40 -14.48 23.12
C VAL A 187 -37.85 -14.17 21.69
N SER A 188 -37.22 -15.07 20.89
CA SER A 188 -37.64 -16.30 20.12
C SER A 188 -38.50 -16.03 18.87
N ASP A 189 -38.48 -16.73 17.71
CA ASP A 189 -37.61 -17.74 17.02
C ASP A 189 -38.15 -17.93 15.55
N VAL A 190 -37.69 -18.93 14.77
CA VAL A 190 -38.29 -19.54 13.52
C VAL A 190 -37.73 -19.14 12.12
N THR A 191 -36.87 -20.02 11.62
CA THR A 191 -36.52 -20.51 10.25
C THR A 191 -37.18 -20.00 8.94
N ALA A 192 -36.31 -19.64 7.97
CA ALA A 192 -36.12 -20.19 6.60
C ALA A 192 -37.23 -20.27 5.50
N GLY A 193 -36.97 -19.59 4.36
CA GLY A 193 -36.81 -20.19 3.01
C GLY A 193 -38.03 -20.50 2.11
N GLY A 194 -37.91 -20.31 0.78
CA GLY A 194 -38.78 -20.94 -0.24
C GLY A 194 -39.24 -20.06 -1.43
N GLU A 195 -39.01 -20.53 -2.65
CA GLU A 195 -39.11 -19.89 -3.98
C GLU A 195 -40.54 -19.68 -4.59
N GLU A 196 -40.58 -18.87 -5.69
CA GLU A 196 -41.50 -18.83 -6.87
C GLU A 196 -43.05 -19.02 -6.73
N ALA A 197 -43.96 -18.35 -7.47
CA ALA A 197 -44.02 -18.26 -8.94
C ALA A 197 -45.10 -17.29 -9.53
N ALA A 198 -44.78 -16.71 -10.71
CA ALA A 198 -45.58 -16.46 -11.94
C ALA A 198 -46.97 -15.74 -12.01
N ALA A 199 -47.09 -14.95 -13.11
CA ALA A 199 -48.30 -14.62 -13.93
C ALA A 199 -49.32 -13.55 -13.38
N GLU A 200 -50.09 -12.79 -14.19
CA GLU A 200 -50.27 -12.75 -15.68
C GLU A 200 -50.79 -11.38 -16.22
N GLY A 201 -50.50 -11.05 -17.50
CA GLY A 201 -51.32 -10.16 -18.37
C GLY A 201 -51.13 -8.62 -18.33
N THR A 202 -51.49 -7.81 -19.35
CA THR A 202 -51.79 -8.07 -20.79
C THR A 202 -51.68 -6.78 -21.67
N ASN A 203 -51.05 -6.86 -22.85
CA ASN A 203 -51.18 -6.03 -24.08
C ASN A 203 -51.24 -4.47 -24.06
N GLN A 204 -50.36 -3.82 -24.87
CA GLN A 204 -50.82 -2.88 -25.92
C GLN A 204 -49.80 -2.60 -27.07
N ARG A 205 -50.21 -3.01 -28.29
CA ARG A 205 -49.91 -2.50 -29.66
C ARG A 205 -48.56 -1.84 -30.04
N GLU A 206 -47.81 -2.59 -30.86
CA GLU A 206 -47.55 -2.30 -32.30
C GLU A 206 -46.83 -1.01 -32.75
N GLY A 207 -46.47 -0.08 -31.86
CA GLY A 207 -45.52 1.01 -32.17
C GLY A 207 -44.04 0.63 -31.97
N GLN A 208 -43.77 -0.57 -31.47
CA GLN A 208 -42.51 -0.91 -30.81
C GLN A 208 -41.60 -1.87 -31.58
N THR A 209 -42.04 -2.50 -32.68
CA THR A 209 -41.32 -3.64 -33.28
C THR A 209 -39.93 -3.29 -33.81
N GLU A 210 -39.76 -2.20 -34.56
CA GLU A 210 -38.44 -1.80 -35.09
C GLU A 210 -37.52 -1.21 -34.00
N ALA A 211 -38.08 -0.42 -33.07
CA ALA A 211 -37.35 0.07 -31.90
C ALA A 211 -36.86 -1.09 -31.02
N ARG A 212 -37.70 -2.11 -30.81
CA ARG A 212 -37.38 -3.33 -30.07
C ARG A 212 -36.39 -4.20 -30.84
N PHE A 213 -36.43 -4.25 -32.17
CA PHE A 213 -35.43 -4.96 -32.98
C PHE A 213 -34.05 -4.32 -32.83
N GLN A 214 -33.95 -2.99 -32.99
CA GLN A 214 -32.71 -2.25 -32.74
C GLN A 214 -32.25 -2.33 -31.28
N GLN A 215 -33.19 -2.44 -30.32
CA GLN A 215 -32.87 -2.65 -28.91
C GLN A 215 -32.33 -4.08 -28.67
N THR A 216 -32.88 -5.11 -29.32
CA THR A 216 -32.34 -6.47 -29.24
C THR A 216 -31.03 -6.63 -30.01
N GLU A 217 -30.79 -5.90 -31.09
CA GLU A 217 -29.50 -5.86 -31.78
C GLU A 217 -28.43 -5.17 -30.91
N LYS A 218 -28.78 -4.06 -30.25
CA LYS A 218 -27.91 -3.41 -29.25
C LYS A 218 -27.63 -4.33 -28.07
N GLN A 219 -28.65 -4.99 -27.51
CA GLN A 219 -28.48 -5.96 -26.42
C GLN A 219 -27.64 -7.18 -26.85
N LEU A 220 -27.80 -7.67 -28.08
CA LEU A 220 -26.95 -8.74 -28.63
C LEU A 220 -25.50 -8.27 -28.77
N HIS A 221 -25.27 -7.05 -29.27
CA HIS A 221 -23.91 -6.51 -29.42
C HIS A 221 -23.27 -6.14 -28.06
N GLU A 222 -24.05 -5.68 -27.08
CA GLU A 222 -23.62 -5.50 -25.69
C GLU A 222 -23.27 -6.84 -25.04
N LEU A 223 -24.07 -7.90 -25.27
CA LEU A 223 -23.78 -9.26 -24.81
C LEU A 223 -22.57 -9.88 -25.52
N GLU A 224 -22.38 -9.63 -26.80
CA GLU A 224 -21.24 -10.09 -27.60
C GLU A 224 -19.95 -9.37 -27.17
N MET A 225 -20.02 -8.06 -26.92
CA MET A 225 -18.92 -7.30 -26.30
C MET A 225 -18.62 -7.79 -24.88
N ALA A 226 -19.63 -7.99 -24.04
CA ALA A 226 -19.47 -8.51 -22.68
C ALA A 226 -18.87 -9.92 -22.66
N LEU A 227 -19.27 -10.78 -23.60
CA LEU A 227 -18.72 -12.12 -23.79
C LEU A 227 -17.26 -12.08 -24.27
N ASN A 228 -16.91 -11.13 -25.14
CA ASN A 228 -15.52 -10.92 -25.57
C ASN A 228 -14.65 -10.36 -24.42
N THR A 229 -15.16 -9.43 -23.60
CA THR A 229 -14.42 -8.97 -22.41
C THR A 229 -14.26 -10.09 -21.39
N GLU A 230 -15.29 -10.90 -21.13
CA GLU A 230 -15.18 -12.04 -20.20
C GLU A 230 -14.18 -13.10 -20.72
N GLN A 231 -14.14 -13.33 -22.03
CA GLN A 231 -13.15 -14.24 -22.65
C GLN A 231 -11.72 -13.71 -22.53
N GLU A 232 -11.50 -12.41 -22.74
CA GLU A 232 -10.18 -11.79 -22.66
C GLU A 232 -9.70 -11.62 -21.21
N GLU A 233 -10.59 -11.27 -20.28
CA GLU A 233 -10.30 -11.33 -18.83
C GLU A 233 -9.96 -12.76 -18.39
N LYS A 234 -10.72 -13.76 -18.85
CA LYS A 234 -10.43 -15.19 -18.59
C LYS A 234 -9.16 -15.66 -19.31
N ARG A 235 -8.68 -14.99 -20.36
CA ARG A 235 -7.36 -15.21 -20.99
C ARG A 235 -6.24 -14.60 -20.15
N LEU A 236 -6.38 -13.34 -19.74
CA LEU A 236 -5.43 -12.62 -18.90
C LEU A 236 -5.28 -13.26 -17.51
N LEU A 237 -6.37 -13.71 -16.89
CA LEU A 237 -6.34 -14.44 -15.62
C LEU A 237 -5.58 -15.78 -15.75
N ARG A 238 -5.72 -16.49 -16.88
CA ARG A 238 -4.92 -17.71 -17.15
C ARG A 238 -3.43 -17.38 -17.33
N GLU A 239 -3.10 -16.30 -18.03
CA GLU A 239 -1.71 -15.85 -18.18
C GLU A 239 -1.09 -15.41 -16.85
N GLN A 240 -1.86 -14.72 -15.99
CA GLN A 240 -1.44 -14.35 -14.64
C GLN A 240 -1.22 -15.59 -13.75
N VAL A 241 -2.16 -16.54 -13.75
CA VAL A 241 -2.01 -17.81 -13.01
C VAL A 241 -0.78 -18.57 -13.51
N HIS A 242 -0.60 -18.72 -14.82
CA HIS A 242 0.54 -19.44 -15.37
C HIS A 242 1.88 -18.75 -15.10
N THR A 243 1.92 -17.40 -15.08
CA THR A 243 3.10 -16.62 -14.69
C THR A 243 3.42 -16.80 -13.21
N LEU A 244 2.40 -16.85 -12.34
CA LEU A 244 2.56 -17.11 -10.90
C LEU A 244 2.99 -18.56 -10.62
N GLU A 245 2.51 -19.54 -11.40
CA GLU A 245 2.98 -20.93 -11.36
C GLU A 245 4.45 -21.03 -11.79
N ALA A 246 4.83 -20.39 -12.89
CA ALA A 246 6.21 -20.35 -13.36
C ALA A 246 7.15 -19.68 -12.35
N SER A 247 6.74 -18.57 -11.73
CA SER A 247 7.49 -17.92 -10.64
C SER A 247 7.66 -18.86 -9.45
N LYS A 248 6.57 -19.45 -8.94
CA LYS A 248 6.63 -20.41 -7.82
C LYS A 248 7.51 -21.62 -8.14
N GLN A 249 7.47 -22.13 -9.37
CA GLN A 249 8.31 -23.25 -9.79
C GLN A 249 9.79 -22.86 -9.85
N ALA A 250 10.12 -21.63 -10.28
CA ALA A 250 11.48 -21.09 -10.22
C ALA A 250 11.95 -20.91 -8.76
N ASP A 251 11.11 -20.36 -7.88
CA ASP A 251 11.41 -20.19 -6.45
C ASP A 251 11.62 -21.54 -5.74
N VAL A 252 10.77 -22.53 -6.00
CA VAL A 252 10.94 -23.91 -5.48
C VAL A 252 12.26 -24.53 -5.97
N SER A 253 12.58 -24.38 -7.26
CA SER A 253 13.83 -24.90 -7.84
C SER A 253 15.05 -24.24 -7.21
N ARG A 254 15.00 -22.90 -7.02
CA ARG A 254 16.04 -22.12 -6.34
C ARG A 254 16.20 -22.55 -4.88
N LEU A 255 15.12 -22.75 -4.14
CA LEU A 255 15.17 -23.23 -2.75
C LEU A 255 15.74 -24.65 -2.66
N GLN A 256 15.45 -25.52 -3.63
CA GLN A 256 16.08 -26.85 -3.72
C GLN A 256 17.58 -26.78 -4.04
N GLU A 257 18.01 -25.83 -4.88
CA GLU A 257 19.43 -25.52 -5.07
C GLU A 257 20.09 -24.97 -3.79
N GLU A 258 19.41 -24.12 -3.03
CA GLU A 258 19.95 -23.59 -1.76
C GLU A 258 20.04 -24.70 -0.69
N ILE A 259 19.03 -25.57 -0.57
CA ILE A 259 19.02 -26.74 0.32
C ILE A 259 20.13 -27.75 -0.01
N THR A 260 20.38 -28.02 -1.30
CA THR A 260 21.47 -28.93 -1.71
C THR A 260 22.85 -28.30 -1.47
N LYS A 261 23.03 -27.02 -1.80
CA LYS A 261 24.27 -26.27 -1.49
C LYS A 261 24.54 -26.19 0.02
N LEU A 262 23.51 -26.07 0.85
CA LEU A 262 23.62 -26.13 2.32
C LEU A 262 23.94 -27.54 2.81
N SER A 263 23.27 -28.57 2.29
CA SER A 263 23.55 -29.98 2.62
C SER A 263 25.00 -30.36 2.34
N ASP A 264 25.56 -29.95 1.20
CA ASP A 264 26.95 -30.24 0.87
C ASP A 264 27.95 -29.39 1.66
N LYS A 265 27.59 -28.17 2.08
CA LYS A 265 28.37 -27.40 3.07
C LYS A 265 28.38 -28.10 4.43
N VAL A 266 27.25 -28.67 4.87
CA VAL A 266 27.14 -29.43 6.13
C VAL A 266 27.98 -30.71 6.05
N LYS A 267 27.86 -31.51 4.99
CA LYS A 267 28.73 -32.70 4.78
C LYS A 267 30.21 -32.34 4.80
N LYS A 268 30.62 -31.29 4.07
CA LYS A 268 32.03 -30.84 4.05
C LYS A 268 32.51 -30.34 5.41
N LYS A 269 31.65 -29.68 6.20
CA LYS A 269 31.96 -29.35 7.61
C LYS A 269 32.07 -30.60 8.48
N GLN A 270 31.20 -31.59 8.31
CA GLN A 270 31.21 -32.86 9.04
C GLN A 270 32.46 -33.70 8.73
N GLU A 271 32.83 -33.83 7.45
CA GLU A 271 34.07 -34.47 7.03
C GLU A 271 35.31 -33.74 7.57
N SER A 272 35.32 -32.40 7.52
CA SER A 272 36.42 -31.59 8.06
C SER A 272 36.56 -31.78 9.57
N PHE A 273 35.45 -31.78 10.30
CA PHE A 273 35.42 -32.07 11.74
C PHE A 273 35.91 -33.48 12.05
N GLN A 274 35.49 -34.50 11.29
CA GLN A 274 35.98 -35.87 11.45
C GLN A 274 37.50 -35.96 11.20
N ARG A 275 38.02 -35.32 10.15
CA ARG A 275 39.47 -35.27 9.88
C ARG A 275 40.25 -34.59 11.01
N LEU A 276 39.78 -33.43 11.49
CA LEU A 276 40.38 -32.72 12.63
C LEU A 276 40.30 -33.54 13.93
N GLN A 277 39.24 -34.32 14.13
CA GLN A 277 39.15 -35.24 15.27
C GLN A 277 40.14 -36.39 15.13
N THR A 278 40.28 -37.01 13.97
CA THR A 278 41.29 -38.06 13.72
C THR A 278 42.71 -37.53 13.86
N GLU A 279 42.99 -36.32 13.37
CA GLU A 279 44.29 -35.65 13.51
C GLU A 279 44.60 -35.33 14.99
N LYS A 280 43.61 -34.81 15.74
CA LYS A 280 43.71 -34.64 17.19
C LYS A 280 44.02 -35.98 17.88
N GLU A 281 43.27 -37.03 17.61
CA GLU A 281 43.48 -38.35 18.21
C GLU A 281 44.85 -38.93 17.86
N ALA A 282 45.34 -38.75 16.63
CA ALA A 282 46.69 -39.11 16.22
C ALA A 282 47.76 -38.32 17.01
N LEU A 283 47.61 -37.00 17.17
CA LEU A 283 48.53 -36.16 17.95
C LEU A 283 48.54 -36.50 19.44
N TYR A 284 47.39 -36.88 20.02
CA TYR A 284 47.33 -37.38 21.40
C TYR A 284 48.03 -38.73 21.55
N ASN A 285 47.89 -39.64 20.57
CA ASN A 285 48.56 -40.94 20.58
C ASN A 285 50.09 -40.82 20.36
N ASP A 286 50.53 -39.95 19.46
CA ASP A 286 51.96 -39.60 19.27
C ASP A 286 52.55 -38.97 20.54
N SER A 287 51.87 -37.99 21.13
CA SER A 287 52.29 -37.36 22.39
C SER A 287 52.40 -38.37 23.54
N ARG A 288 51.44 -39.29 23.64
CA ARG A 288 51.47 -40.39 24.62
C ARG A 288 52.65 -41.33 24.37
N THR A 289 52.86 -41.75 23.13
CA THR A 289 53.96 -42.66 22.75
C THR A 289 55.32 -42.03 23.08
N LYS A 290 55.49 -40.72 22.81
CA LYS A 290 56.70 -39.97 23.18
C LYS A 290 56.91 -39.86 24.69
N ILE A 291 55.84 -39.72 25.49
CA ILE A 291 55.92 -39.76 26.95
C ILE A 291 56.34 -41.16 27.43
N ASP A 292 55.74 -42.21 26.88
CA ASP A 292 56.06 -43.61 27.23
C ASP A 292 57.51 -43.96 26.83
N GLU A 293 58.00 -43.53 25.66
CA GLU A 293 59.41 -43.62 25.26
C GLU A 293 60.37 -42.87 26.21
N ILE A 294 60.04 -41.64 26.60
CA ILE A 294 60.86 -40.83 27.51
C ILE A 294 60.91 -41.51 28.89
N ASN A 295 59.82 -42.12 29.34
CA ASN A 295 59.79 -42.86 30.60
C ASN A 295 60.59 -44.16 30.51
N GLN A 296 60.50 -44.91 29.41
CA GLN A 296 61.32 -46.10 29.18
C GLN A 296 62.82 -45.76 29.19
N ARG A 297 63.24 -44.69 28.49
CA ARG A 297 64.66 -44.25 28.48
C ARG A 297 65.14 -43.87 29.88
N LYS A 298 64.33 -43.15 30.67
CA LYS A 298 64.65 -42.85 32.08
C LYS A 298 64.78 -44.10 32.94
N GLU A 299 63.92 -45.10 32.72
CA GLU A 299 64.03 -46.40 33.41
C GLU A 299 65.31 -47.14 33.02
N GLU A 300 65.69 -47.14 31.75
CA GLU A 300 66.91 -47.76 31.23
C GLU A 300 68.17 -47.06 31.76
N GLU A 301 68.18 -45.72 31.81
CA GLU A 301 69.21 -44.91 32.46
C GLU A 301 69.31 -45.22 33.96
N LEU A 302 68.18 -45.29 34.70
CA LEU A 302 68.17 -45.67 36.12
C LEU A 302 68.68 -47.10 36.34
N LYS A 303 68.33 -48.05 35.47
CA LYS A 303 68.85 -49.43 35.51
C LYS A 303 70.37 -49.44 35.27
N ALA A 304 70.87 -48.68 34.30
CA ALA A 304 72.30 -48.55 34.02
C ALA A 304 73.08 -47.89 35.18
N VAL A 305 72.54 -46.83 35.78
CA VAL A 305 73.12 -46.16 36.95
C VAL A 305 73.14 -47.09 38.16
N ASN A 306 72.07 -47.83 38.43
CA ASN A 306 72.03 -48.82 39.53
C ASN A 306 73.05 -49.95 39.32
N ILE A 307 73.21 -50.47 38.10
CA ILE A 307 74.24 -51.48 37.77
C ILE A 307 75.65 -50.89 37.99
N ARG A 308 75.89 -49.63 37.62
CA ARG A 308 77.17 -48.95 37.86
C ARG A 308 77.43 -48.75 39.36
N LEU A 309 76.41 -48.41 40.15
CA LEU A 309 76.49 -48.26 41.60
C LEU A 309 76.80 -49.61 42.28
N GLN A 310 76.15 -50.69 41.88
CA GLN A 310 76.41 -52.04 42.40
C GLN A 310 77.84 -52.51 42.09
N LYS A 311 78.36 -52.23 40.89
CA LYS A 311 79.77 -52.49 40.55
C LYS A 311 80.72 -51.72 41.46
N LEU A 312 80.54 -50.40 41.59
CA LEU A 312 81.37 -49.56 42.46
C LEU A 312 81.31 -49.99 43.94
N GLN A 313 80.16 -50.49 44.43
CA GLN A 313 80.05 -51.08 45.77
C GLN A 313 80.83 -52.39 45.90
N SER A 314 80.81 -53.25 44.88
CA SER A 314 81.60 -54.48 44.83
C SER A 314 83.11 -54.20 44.76
N ASP A 315 83.52 -53.25 43.92
CA ASP A 315 84.91 -52.84 43.75
C ASP A 315 85.47 -52.23 45.04
N LEU A 316 84.66 -51.40 45.72
CA LEU A 316 84.98 -50.84 47.03
C LEU A 316 85.08 -51.92 48.12
N ALA A 317 84.22 -52.94 48.11
CA ALA A 317 84.31 -54.07 49.04
C ALA A 317 85.61 -54.87 48.84
N ALA A 318 85.95 -55.18 47.59
CA ALA A 318 87.19 -55.87 47.24
C ALA A 318 88.44 -55.06 47.64
N ALA A 319 88.46 -53.75 47.36
CA ALA A 319 89.55 -52.87 47.75
C ALA A 319 89.73 -52.79 49.28
N ASN A 320 88.63 -52.78 50.05
CA ASN A 320 88.68 -52.82 51.50
C ASN A 320 89.22 -54.15 52.05
N GLN A 321 88.91 -55.28 51.41
CA GLN A 321 89.47 -56.58 51.77
C GLN A 321 90.99 -56.63 51.54
N VAL A 322 91.47 -56.23 50.35
CA VAL A 322 92.91 -56.17 50.05
C VAL A 322 93.64 -55.24 51.03
N ALA A 323 93.02 -54.11 51.39
CA ALA A 323 93.56 -53.21 52.39
C ALA A 323 93.57 -53.78 53.83
N ALA A 324 92.76 -54.81 54.14
CA ALA A 324 92.84 -55.52 55.41
C ALA A 324 93.99 -56.54 55.40
N GLU A 325 94.09 -57.35 54.34
CA GLU A 325 95.14 -58.37 54.14
C GLU A 325 96.55 -57.76 54.19
N LEU A 326 96.76 -56.59 53.54
CA LEU A 326 98.04 -55.87 53.59
C LEU A 326 98.42 -55.37 55.00
N ARG A 327 97.45 -55.04 55.85
CA ARG A 327 97.73 -54.62 57.24
C ARG A 327 98.18 -55.80 58.12
N GLU A 328 97.61 -56.98 57.90
CA GLU A 328 98.02 -58.21 58.61
C GLU A 328 99.44 -58.64 58.21
N GLN A 329 99.77 -58.57 56.92
CA GLN A 329 101.13 -58.85 56.42
C GLN A 329 102.20 -57.90 57.00
N LEU A 330 101.89 -56.62 57.18
CA LEU A 330 102.80 -55.68 57.85
C LEU A 330 103.01 -56.03 59.33
N GLN A 331 101.95 -56.46 60.04
CA GLN A 331 102.04 -56.85 61.45
C GLN A 331 102.75 -58.19 61.70
N SER A 332 102.81 -59.10 60.71
CA SER A 332 103.66 -60.30 60.83
C SER A 332 105.13 -59.96 60.61
N LYS A 333 105.44 -59.16 59.58
CA LYS A 333 106.80 -58.70 59.25
C LYS A 333 107.49 -57.97 60.40
N ASP A 334 106.77 -57.13 61.15
CA ASP A 334 107.37 -56.39 62.28
C ASP A 334 107.80 -57.32 63.43
N LYS A 335 107.03 -58.39 63.70
CA LYS A 335 107.34 -59.41 64.72
C LYS A 335 108.56 -60.26 64.33
N GLU A 336 108.73 -60.57 63.04
CA GLU A 336 109.90 -61.30 62.54
C GLU A 336 111.21 -60.55 62.81
N HIS A 337 111.24 -59.24 62.56
CA HIS A 337 112.44 -58.41 62.79
C HIS A 337 112.79 -58.28 64.27
N GLN A 338 111.80 -58.19 65.17
CA GLN A 338 112.02 -58.10 66.61
C GLN A 338 112.69 -59.38 67.17
N LEU A 339 112.34 -60.56 66.63
CA LEU A 339 112.99 -61.83 67.01
C LEU A 339 114.43 -61.91 66.49
N ALA A 340 114.69 -61.49 65.25
CA ALA A 340 116.04 -61.46 64.68
C ALA A 340 117.00 -60.56 65.48
N LEU A 341 116.53 -59.39 65.92
CA LEU A 341 117.31 -58.46 66.75
C LEU A 341 117.65 -59.02 68.14
N HIS A 342 116.83 -59.92 68.70
CA HIS A 342 117.15 -60.60 69.96
C HIS A 342 118.22 -61.69 69.78
N THR A 343 118.25 -62.38 68.64
CA THR A 343 119.17 -63.50 68.39
C THR A 343 120.62 -63.07 68.13
N LEU A 344 120.84 -61.84 67.61
CA LEU A 344 122.17 -61.32 67.26
C LEU A 344 123.02 -60.81 68.44
N LYS A 345 122.54 -60.92 69.69
CA LYS A 345 123.14 -60.22 70.84
C LYS A 345 124.07 -61.07 71.72
N ASP A 346 124.07 -62.40 71.56
CA ASP A 346 124.59 -63.34 72.57
C ASP A 346 125.98 -63.96 72.25
N GLN A 347 126.73 -63.45 71.25
CA GLN A 347 127.93 -64.15 70.72
C GLN A 347 129.17 -63.27 70.45
N ALA A 348 129.96 -62.92 71.48
CA ALA A 348 131.39 -62.55 71.36
C ALA A 348 132.13 -62.40 72.71
N ALA A 349 133.21 -63.17 72.98
CA ALA A 349 134.21 -62.86 74.03
C ALA A 349 135.51 -63.73 74.01
N SER A 350 136.69 -63.06 74.12
CA SER A 350 137.99 -63.58 74.65
C SER A 350 138.74 -64.67 73.83
N GLN A 351 140.07 -64.87 73.87
CA GLN A 351 141.20 -64.09 74.44
C GLN A 351 142.50 -64.39 73.63
N GLN A 352 143.63 -63.74 73.96
CA GLN A 352 144.78 -63.51 73.06
C GLN A 352 146.15 -64.04 73.59
N GLN A 353 147.17 -63.96 72.72
CA GLN A 353 148.63 -63.82 72.99
C GLN A 353 149.49 -65.06 73.40
N VAL A 354 150.29 -65.56 72.43
CA VAL A 354 151.52 -66.36 72.65
C VAL A 354 152.72 -65.40 72.69
N ASP A 355 152.72 -64.55 73.71
CA ASP A 355 152.90 -63.11 73.53
C ASP A 355 154.24 -62.63 72.94
N ASN A 356 155.38 -62.86 73.60
CA ASN A 356 156.54 -61.95 73.44
C ASN A 356 157.58 -62.31 72.35
N ILE A 357 157.46 -63.46 71.68
CA ILE A 357 158.32 -63.83 70.51
C ILE A 357 157.48 -64.07 69.25
N LEU A 358 156.16 -64.17 69.44
CA LEU A 358 155.30 -63.41 68.54
C LEU A 358 155.78 -61.94 68.52
N GLN A 359 155.60 -61.09 69.54
CA GLN A 359 155.74 -59.60 69.52
C GLN A 359 156.72 -58.86 68.57
N GLU A 360 157.83 -59.39 68.07
CA GLU A 360 158.54 -58.79 66.91
C GLU A 360 158.10 -59.38 65.55
N ASN A 361 157.94 -60.70 65.45
CA ASN A 361 157.27 -61.30 64.29
C ASN A 361 155.77 -60.93 64.26
N ASP A 362 155.15 -60.65 65.41
CA ASP A 362 153.86 -59.99 65.56
C ASP A 362 153.97 -58.47 65.54
N ALA A 363 155.10 -57.80 65.79
CA ALA A 363 155.21 -56.39 65.36
C ALA A 363 155.08 -56.35 63.83
N LEU A 364 155.68 -57.29 63.11
CA LEU A 364 155.55 -57.38 61.66
C LEU A 364 154.22 -57.98 61.19
N ARG A 365 153.64 -58.99 61.86
CA ARG A 365 152.31 -59.53 61.53
C ARG A 365 151.16 -58.65 62.01
N THR A 366 151.31 -57.85 63.06
CA THR A 366 150.32 -56.83 63.46
C THR A 366 150.51 -55.55 62.68
N ASN A 367 151.71 -55.17 62.21
CA ASN A 367 151.82 -54.13 61.18
C ASN A 367 151.22 -54.62 59.85
N LEU A 368 151.43 -55.88 59.45
CA LEU A 368 150.77 -56.47 58.27
C LEU A 368 149.26 -56.55 58.48
N ALA A 369 148.78 -57.13 59.58
CA ALA A 369 147.36 -57.25 59.88
C ALA A 369 146.71 -55.89 60.17
N ALA A 370 147.43 -54.87 60.63
CA ALA A 370 146.95 -53.49 60.72
C ALA A 370 146.89 -52.85 59.33
N LEU A 371 147.84 -53.12 58.42
CA LEU A 371 147.72 -52.71 57.02
C LEU A 371 146.58 -53.43 56.30
N GLU A 372 146.34 -54.71 56.59
CA GLU A 372 145.20 -55.49 56.09
C GLU A 372 143.88 -55.04 56.73
N GLN A 373 143.87 -54.67 58.02
CA GLN A 373 142.71 -54.04 58.69
C GLN A 373 142.45 -52.63 58.15
N ILE A 374 143.48 -51.82 57.90
CA ILE A 374 143.34 -50.49 57.28
C ILE A 374 142.88 -50.64 55.82
N GLN A 375 143.37 -51.64 55.09
CA GLN A 375 142.94 -51.92 53.73
C GLN A 375 141.51 -52.45 53.68
N THR A 376 141.11 -53.37 54.56
CA THR A 376 139.73 -53.89 54.63
C THR A 376 138.76 -52.84 55.18
N ALA A 377 139.13 -52.07 56.20
CA ALA A 377 138.34 -50.92 56.68
C ALA A 377 138.19 -49.87 55.58
N LYS A 378 139.26 -49.50 54.87
CA LYS A 378 139.19 -48.58 53.72
C LYS A 378 138.34 -49.15 52.58
N THR A 379 138.34 -50.47 52.35
CA THR A 379 137.42 -51.10 51.39
C THR A 379 135.97 -51.04 51.89
N GLN A 380 135.72 -51.22 53.19
CA GLN A 380 134.39 -51.06 53.80
C GLN A 380 133.91 -49.61 53.74
N GLU A 381 134.77 -48.63 54.03
CA GLU A 381 134.50 -47.19 53.87
C GLU A 381 134.21 -46.84 52.41
N MET A 382 135.01 -47.34 51.46
CA MET A 382 134.76 -47.13 50.03
C MET A 382 133.44 -47.76 49.57
N ASN A 383 133.09 -48.95 50.08
CA ASN A 383 131.81 -49.58 49.79
C ASN A 383 130.64 -48.78 50.41
N LEU A 384 130.75 -48.38 51.67
CA LEU A 384 129.74 -47.58 52.37
C LEU A 384 129.54 -46.21 51.70
N LEU A 385 130.62 -45.55 51.24
CA LEU A 385 130.54 -44.32 50.46
C LEU A 385 129.90 -44.56 49.09
N ARG A 386 130.14 -45.71 48.46
CA ARG A 386 129.48 -46.10 47.20
C ARG A 386 127.98 -46.38 47.40
N GLU A 387 127.61 -47.06 48.47
CA GLU A 387 126.23 -47.33 48.88
C GLU A 387 125.48 -46.03 49.22
N GLN A 388 126.12 -45.12 49.95
CA GLN A 388 125.59 -43.77 50.22
C GLN A 388 125.43 -42.96 48.93
N GLN A 389 126.39 -43.04 48.00
CA GLN A 389 126.31 -42.36 46.70
C GLN A 389 125.21 -42.96 45.81
N GLU A 390 125.04 -44.28 45.82
CA GLU A 390 123.96 -44.99 45.12
C GLU A 390 122.59 -44.63 45.71
N ALA A 391 122.44 -44.62 47.04
CA ALA A 391 121.23 -44.20 47.73
C ALA A 391 120.86 -42.73 47.44
N LEU A 392 121.82 -41.79 47.56
CA LEU A 392 121.59 -40.37 47.26
C LEU A 392 121.22 -40.16 45.78
N THR A 393 121.81 -40.95 44.88
CA THR A 393 121.46 -40.91 43.45
C THR A 393 120.05 -41.44 43.19
N ALA A 394 119.63 -42.50 43.89
CA ALA A 394 118.27 -43.03 43.84
C ALA A 394 117.25 -42.04 44.40
N GLU A 395 117.53 -41.39 45.54
CA GLU A 395 116.68 -40.32 46.09
C GLU A 395 116.56 -39.14 45.11
N LEU A 396 117.68 -38.68 44.52
CA LEU A 396 117.65 -37.60 43.53
C LEU A 396 116.89 -37.98 42.26
N GLN A 397 116.92 -39.25 41.85
CA GLN A 397 116.12 -39.75 40.73
C GLN A 397 114.63 -39.83 41.09
N GLN A 398 114.29 -40.34 42.28
CA GLN A 398 112.91 -40.37 42.78
C GLN A 398 112.32 -38.96 42.90
N ARG A 399 113.06 -38.00 43.46
CA ARG A 399 112.63 -36.60 43.56
C ARG A 399 112.37 -35.95 42.20
N ARG A 400 113.07 -36.39 41.14
CA ARG A 400 112.80 -35.95 39.76
C ARG A 400 111.52 -36.57 39.21
N SER A 401 111.31 -37.88 39.36
CA SER A 401 110.05 -38.51 38.95
C SER A 401 108.83 -37.98 39.72
N ASP A 402 108.98 -37.67 41.01
CA ASP A 402 107.96 -37.01 41.83
C ASP A 402 107.64 -35.61 41.26
N GLN A 403 108.68 -34.82 40.95
CA GLN A 403 108.53 -33.48 40.36
C GLN A 403 107.90 -33.51 38.97
N GLU A 404 108.29 -34.46 38.11
CA GLU A 404 107.73 -34.66 36.78
C GLU A 404 106.25 -35.10 36.86
N SER A 405 105.90 -35.99 37.79
CA SER A 405 104.51 -36.39 38.03
C SER A 405 103.65 -35.22 38.55
N LEU A 406 104.17 -34.39 39.47
CA LEU A 406 103.47 -33.20 39.96
C LEU A 406 103.31 -32.12 38.89
N LEU A 407 104.25 -32.00 37.95
CA LEU A 407 104.13 -31.10 36.79
C LEU A 407 103.06 -31.59 35.81
N ALA A 408 103.01 -32.91 35.53
CA ALA A 408 101.93 -33.49 34.72
C ALA A 408 100.54 -33.26 35.36
N GLN A 409 100.40 -33.56 36.66
CA GLN A 409 99.15 -33.32 37.39
C GLN A 409 98.74 -31.84 37.40
N ARG A 410 99.70 -30.90 37.50
CA ARG A 410 99.43 -29.45 37.37
C ARG A 410 98.86 -29.12 35.98
N ASP A 411 99.42 -29.69 34.93
CA ASP A 411 99.05 -29.36 33.56
C ASP A 411 97.71 -30.01 33.15
N ASP A 412 97.42 -31.22 33.63
CA ASP A 412 96.09 -31.85 33.56
C ASP A 412 95.01 -30.99 34.24
N LEU A 413 95.27 -30.55 35.49
CA LEU A 413 94.37 -29.66 36.23
C LEU A 413 94.19 -28.30 35.55
N ASN A 414 95.23 -27.79 34.91
CA ASN A 414 95.17 -26.53 34.17
C ASN A 414 94.36 -26.68 32.86
N SER A 415 94.44 -27.82 32.16
CA SER A 415 93.56 -28.12 31.02
C SER A 415 92.11 -28.23 31.47
N GLN A 416 91.82 -28.97 32.54
CA GLN A 416 90.47 -29.10 33.10
C GLN A 416 89.89 -27.75 33.53
N LEU A 417 90.71 -26.86 34.13
CA LEU A 417 90.31 -25.50 34.46
C LEU A 417 90.04 -24.65 33.21
N GLN A 418 90.86 -24.77 32.17
CA GLN A 418 90.66 -24.06 30.90
C GLN A 418 89.39 -24.53 30.18
N GLU A 419 89.17 -25.84 30.09
CA GLU A 419 87.96 -26.47 29.52
C GLU A 419 86.70 -26.06 30.31
N SER A 420 86.76 -26.09 31.64
CA SER A 420 85.70 -25.59 32.51
C SER A 420 85.43 -24.10 32.29
N SER A 421 86.47 -23.27 32.15
CA SER A 421 86.31 -21.84 31.85
C SER A 421 85.67 -21.59 30.47
N PHE A 422 85.99 -22.41 29.47
CA PHE A 422 85.40 -22.35 28.14
C PHE A 422 83.93 -22.80 28.14
N ALA A 423 83.61 -23.88 28.85
CA ALA A 423 82.24 -24.34 29.04
C ALA A 423 81.38 -23.28 29.76
N ASN A 424 81.88 -22.71 30.86
CA ASN A 424 81.22 -21.63 31.59
C ASN A 424 81.03 -20.38 30.72
N ARG A 425 82.04 -20.00 29.92
CA ARG A 425 81.93 -18.90 28.96
C ARG A 425 80.85 -19.16 27.91
N LYS A 426 80.80 -20.35 27.33
CA LYS A 426 79.79 -20.74 26.35
C LYS A 426 78.38 -20.74 26.95
N LEU A 427 78.22 -21.20 28.20
CA LEU A 427 76.94 -21.14 28.92
C LEU A 427 76.51 -19.70 29.22
N LEU A 428 77.44 -18.79 29.52
CA LEU A 428 77.15 -17.36 29.68
C LEU A 428 76.76 -16.71 28.33
N GLU A 429 77.46 -17.03 27.25
CA GLU A 429 77.13 -16.55 25.90
C GLU A 429 75.72 -17.02 25.51
N GLN A 430 75.40 -18.31 25.67
CA GLN A 430 74.03 -18.85 25.48
C GLN A 430 72.98 -18.17 26.38
N LEU A 431 73.28 -17.93 27.66
CA LEU A 431 72.36 -17.23 28.57
C LEU A 431 72.08 -15.78 28.12
N THR A 432 73.05 -15.11 27.50
CA THR A 432 72.84 -13.77 26.91
C THR A 432 72.07 -13.81 25.59
N GLU A 433 72.20 -14.87 24.79
CA GLU A 433 71.41 -15.08 23.57
C GLU A 433 69.94 -15.35 23.91
N GLU A 434 69.66 -16.29 24.82
CA GLU A 434 68.33 -16.57 25.39
C GLU A 434 67.70 -15.31 26.02
N GLY A 435 68.50 -14.50 26.71
CA GLY A 435 68.06 -13.20 27.25
C GLY A 435 67.58 -12.24 26.15
N GLN A 436 68.34 -12.11 25.07
CA GLN A 436 67.99 -11.26 23.93
C GLN A 436 66.77 -11.79 23.15
N GLU A 437 66.65 -13.11 22.99
CA GLU A 437 65.50 -13.74 22.35
C GLU A 437 64.23 -13.55 23.19
N LYS A 438 64.29 -13.76 24.50
CA LYS A 438 63.19 -13.46 25.43
C LYS A 438 62.75 -12.00 25.32
N GLU A 439 63.67 -11.04 25.27
CA GLU A 439 63.29 -9.63 25.05
C GLU A 439 62.68 -9.39 23.66
N ARG A 440 63.14 -10.09 22.62
CA ARG A 440 62.56 -9.98 21.27
C ARG A 440 61.11 -10.48 21.26
N LEU A 441 60.86 -11.67 21.79
CA LEU A 441 59.54 -12.27 21.94
C LEU A 441 58.60 -11.40 22.79
N LEU A 442 59.11 -10.74 23.84
CA LEU A 442 58.33 -9.77 24.62
C LEU A 442 57.92 -8.53 23.82
N ARG A 443 58.78 -8.02 22.92
CA ARG A 443 58.44 -6.90 22.01
C ARG A 443 57.40 -7.34 20.97
N GLU A 444 57.59 -8.50 20.35
CA GLU A 444 56.66 -9.07 19.37
C GLU A 444 55.28 -9.36 19.98
N LEU A 445 55.23 -9.92 21.19
CA LEU A 445 54.00 -10.11 21.96
C LEU A 445 53.29 -8.78 22.27
N GLU A 446 54.04 -7.74 22.59
CA GLU A 446 53.51 -6.41 22.91
C GLU A 446 52.99 -5.67 21.66
N GLU A 447 53.62 -5.87 20.49
CA GLU A 447 53.08 -5.43 19.20
C GLU A 447 51.83 -6.24 18.81
N ALA A 448 51.82 -7.56 19.04
CA ALA A 448 50.65 -8.40 18.82
C ALA A 448 49.45 -7.93 19.65
N LYS A 449 49.63 -7.64 20.96
CA LYS A 449 48.60 -7.02 21.81
C LYS A 449 48.08 -5.71 21.21
N LYS A 450 48.97 -4.78 20.83
CA LYS A 450 48.59 -3.49 20.24
C LYS A 450 47.81 -3.64 18.93
N THR A 451 48.04 -4.69 18.15
CA THR A 451 47.18 -5.00 16.98
C THR A 451 45.85 -5.64 17.36
N ALA A 452 45.80 -6.46 18.42
CA ALA A 452 44.56 -7.03 18.95
C ALA A 452 43.66 -5.95 19.58
N GLU A 453 44.22 -5.02 20.36
CA GLU A 453 43.53 -3.85 20.92
C GLU A 453 42.94 -2.96 19.83
N LYS A 454 43.70 -2.69 18.75
CA LYS A 454 43.19 -1.94 17.59
C LYS A 454 42.06 -2.68 16.87
N ARG A 455 42.17 -4.01 16.70
CA ARG A 455 41.07 -4.83 16.15
C ARG A 455 39.83 -4.76 17.04
N LYS A 456 39.99 -4.89 18.37
CA LYS A 456 38.90 -4.75 19.33
C LYS A 456 38.24 -3.37 19.24
N ALA A 457 39.02 -2.29 19.23
CA ALA A 457 38.49 -0.93 19.11
C ALA A 457 37.67 -0.72 17.82
N MET A 458 38.14 -1.24 16.68
CA MET A 458 37.38 -1.18 15.42
C MET A 458 36.10 -2.04 15.45
N LEU A 459 36.09 -3.18 16.17
CA LEU A 459 34.89 -3.99 16.37
C LEU A 459 33.89 -3.34 17.34
N ASP A 460 34.38 -2.73 18.43
CA ASP A 460 33.57 -1.94 19.36
C ASP A 460 32.95 -0.71 18.66
N GLU A 461 33.71 -0.05 17.78
CA GLU A 461 33.24 1.07 16.95
C GLU A 461 32.20 0.60 15.90
N MET A 462 32.47 -0.49 15.17
CA MET A 462 31.49 -1.08 14.25
C MET A 462 30.21 -1.51 14.98
N ALA A 463 30.31 -2.06 16.19
CA ALA A 463 29.15 -2.45 17.00
C ALA A 463 28.33 -1.23 17.47
N THR A 464 28.98 -0.12 17.84
CA THR A 464 28.27 1.13 18.20
C THR A 464 27.62 1.79 16.98
N GLN A 465 28.30 1.87 15.83
CA GLN A 465 27.71 2.34 14.57
C GLN A 465 26.51 1.48 14.14
N LEU A 466 26.62 0.15 14.21
CA LEU A 466 25.54 -0.79 13.84
C LEU A 466 24.37 -0.74 14.83
N ASN A 467 24.60 -0.37 16.09
CA ASN A 467 23.53 -0.11 17.06
C ASN A 467 22.87 1.27 16.85
N LEU A 468 23.63 2.29 16.44
CA LEU A 468 23.10 3.61 16.08
C LEU A 468 22.16 3.48 14.87
N VAL A 469 22.62 2.90 13.76
CA VAL A 469 21.78 2.67 12.55
C VAL A 469 20.52 1.83 12.86
N LYS A 470 20.61 0.88 13.81
CA LYS A 470 19.42 0.15 14.31
C LYS A 470 18.47 1.00 15.15
N SER A 471 18.96 2.05 15.81
CA SER A 471 18.15 3.03 16.52
C SER A 471 17.46 3.96 15.51
N ASP A 472 18.23 4.56 14.61
CA ASP A 472 17.76 5.48 13.57
C ASP A 472 16.68 4.81 12.69
N HIS A 473 16.87 3.53 12.33
CA HIS A 473 15.87 2.77 11.58
C HIS A 473 14.62 2.42 12.40
N LYS A 474 14.72 2.22 13.72
CA LYS A 474 13.55 2.05 14.60
C LYS A 474 12.77 3.35 14.74
N GLU A 475 13.47 4.48 14.84
CA GLU A 475 12.87 5.82 14.90
C GLU A 475 12.16 6.15 13.59
N ALA A 476 12.82 5.98 12.44
CA ALA A 476 12.20 6.14 11.12
C ALA A 476 10.99 5.19 10.89
N LEU A 477 11.04 3.95 11.39
CA LEU A 477 9.88 3.04 11.36
C LEU A 477 8.75 3.47 12.32
N SER A 478 9.07 4.17 13.41
CA SER A 478 8.09 4.74 14.34
C SER A 478 7.43 5.97 13.74
N ASP A 479 8.21 6.86 13.13
CA ASP A 479 7.72 8.05 12.43
C ASP A 479 6.86 7.68 11.21
N LEU A 480 7.26 6.68 10.42
CA LEU A 480 6.46 6.20 9.30
C LEU A 480 5.12 5.60 9.75
N LYS A 481 5.10 4.87 10.89
CA LYS A 481 3.85 4.39 11.50
C LYS A 481 2.99 5.54 12.00
N LEU A 482 3.58 6.53 12.66
CA LEU A 482 2.88 7.70 13.18
C LEU A 482 2.35 8.59 12.04
N GLN A 483 3.07 8.68 10.92
CA GLN A 483 2.58 9.33 9.70
C GLN A 483 1.40 8.55 9.11
N HIS A 484 1.51 7.23 8.97
CA HIS A 484 0.41 6.40 8.48
C HIS A 484 -0.83 6.49 9.38
N GLU A 485 -0.67 6.50 10.70
CA GLU A 485 -1.76 6.71 11.66
C GLU A 485 -2.41 8.10 11.49
N LYS A 486 -1.61 9.17 11.33
CA LYS A 486 -2.11 10.52 11.01
C LYS A 486 -2.85 10.57 9.67
N GLU A 487 -2.39 9.84 8.65
CA GLU A 487 -3.03 9.74 7.35
C GLU A 487 -4.36 8.98 7.44
N VAL A 488 -4.42 7.85 8.15
CA VAL A 488 -5.65 7.09 8.42
C VAL A 488 -6.66 7.93 9.21
N LEU A 489 -6.21 8.65 10.25
CA LEU A 489 -7.06 9.60 10.99
C LEU A 489 -7.51 10.77 10.10
N GLY A 490 -6.66 11.26 9.20
CA GLY A 490 -7.00 12.29 8.23
C GLY A 490 -8.03 11.83 7.19
N VAL A 491 -7.94 10.60 6.70
CA VAL A 491 -8.93 9.95 5.82
C VAL A 491 -10.25 9.75 6.57
N ARG A 492 -10.20 9.23 7.81
CA ARG A 492 -11.39 9.11 8.68
C ARG A 492 -12.07 10.46 8.91
N ALA A 493 -11.29 11.52 9.21
CA ALA A 493 -11.84 12.87 9.41
C ALA A 493 -12.48 13.46 8.14
N ARG A 494 -12.00 13.10 6.94
CA ARG A 494 -12.65 13.45 5.66
C ARG A 494 -13.99 12.73 5.53
N TYR A 495 -14.04 11.41 5.73
CA TYR A 495 -15.29 10.65 5.68
C TYR A 495 -16.30 11.11 6.75
N GLU A 496 -15.86 11.40 7.98
CA GLU A 496 -16.75 11.95 9.02
C GLU A 496 -17.27 13.35 8.66
N LYS A 497 -16.51 14.18 7.94
CA LYS A 497 -16.98 15.47 7.43
C LYS A 497 -17.96 15.30 6.28
N GLU A 498 -17.69 14.39 5.36
CA GLU A 498 -18.54 14.06 4.21
C GLU A 498 -19.90 13.48 4.66
N LEU A 499 -19.89 12.55 5.61
CA LEU A 499 -21.11 12.02 6.26
C LEU A 499 -21.92 13.10 6.97
N ARG A 500 -21.27 14.08 7.62
CA ARG A 500 -21.97 15.25 8.20
C ARG A 500 -22.56 16.14 7.11
N GLY A 501 -21.82 16.43 6.04
CA GLY A 501 -22.30 17.21 4.89
C GLY A 501 -23.54 16.59 4.24
N LEU A 502 -23.49 15.30 3.92
CA LEU A 502 -24.62 14.54 3.40
C LEU A 502 -25.81 14.53 4.37
N HIS A 503 -25.57 14.45 5.68
CA HIS A 503 -26.64 14.52 6.68
C HIS A 503 -27.26 15.92 6.78
N GLU A 504 -26.46 16.99 6.67
CA GLU A 504 -26.94 18.38 6.60
C GLU A 504 -27.72 18.66 5.31
N GLU A 505 -27.28 18.17 4.16
CA GLU A 505 -27.99 18.27 2.87
C GLU A 505 -29.30 17.48 2.87
N LYS A 506 -29.28 16.27 3.44
CA LYS A 506 -30.48 15.44 3.66
C LYS A 506 -31.47 16.14 4.61
N ASN A 507 -31.01 16.76 5.68
CA ASN A 507 -31.88 17.51 6.60
C ASN A 507 -32.43 18.78 5.95
N ARG A 508 -31.62 19.50 5.15
CA ARG A 508 -32.02 20.72 4.43
C ARG A 508 -33.08 20.43 3.36
N SER A 509 -32.88 19.38 2.56
CA SER A 509 -33.90 18.92 1.60
C SER A 509 -35.15 18.37 2.29
N GLU A 510 -35.05 17.72 3.45
CA GLU A 510 -36.21 17.33 4.27
C GLU A 510 -36.95 18.55 4.85
N GLU A 511 -36.25 19.63 5.20
CA GLU A 511 -36.82 20.92 5.61
C GLU A 511 -37.49 21.67 4.45
N GLU A 512 -36.91 21.63 3.24
CA GLU A 512 -37.51 22.16 2.01
C GLU A 512 -38.79 21.40 1.64
N ILE A 513 -38.79 20.06 1.72
CA ILE A 513 -40.00 19.24 1.52
C ILE A 513 -41.05 19.55 2.60
N ARG A 514 -40.64 19.76 3.86
CA ARG A 514 -41.54 20.22 4.94
C ARG A 514 -42.07 21.64 4.73
N GLN A 515 -41.33 22.51 4.04
CA GLN A 515 -41.74 23.86 3.66
C GLN A 515 -42.77 23.78 2.52
N GLN A 516 -42.47 23.06 1.44
CA GLN A 516 -43.39 22.80 0.33
C GLN A 516 -44.70 22.16 0.82
N LEU A 517 -44.64 21.17 1.72
CA LEU A 517 -45.82 20.55 2.32
C LEU A 517 -46.64 21.51 3.20
N ARG A 518 -46.02 22.52 3.80
CA ARG A 518 -46.74 23.59 4.54
C ARG A 518 -47.38 24.60 3.58
N GLU A 519 -46.72 24.92 2.47
CA GLU A 519 -47.28 25.79 1.42
C GLU A 519 -48.42 25.12 0.67
N GLU A 520 -48.31 23.84 0.30
CA GLU A 520 -49.42 23.07 -0.29
C GLU A 520 -50.59 22.93 0.68
N LYS A 521 -50.35 22.77 1.99
CA LYS A 521 -51.42 22.84 3.01
C LYS A 521 -52.01 24.25 3.18
N GLY A 522 -51.30 25.30 2.77
CA GLY A 522 -51.84 26.65 2.60
C GLY A 522 -52.75 26.75 1.39
N ARG A 523 -52.22 26.40 0.20
CA ARG A 523 -52.96 26.35 -1.08
C ARG A 523 -54.21 25.48 -1.00
N THR A 524 -54.15 24.35 -0.30
CA THR A 524 -55.30 23.47 -0.06
C THR A 524 -56.40 24.19 0.74
N LYS A 525 -56.04 24.94 1.79
CA LYS A 525 -57.01 25.73 2.57
C LYS A 525 -57.57 26.93 1.80
N GLU A 526 -56.76 27.54 0.95
CA GLU A 526 -57.21 28.60 0.03
C GLU A 526 -58.19 28.02 -1.00
N LEU A 527 -57.93 26.82 -1.53
CA LEU A 527 -58.84 26.08 -2.40
C LEU A 527 -60.12 25.65 -1.67
N GLU A 528 -60.03 25.16 -0.43
CA GLU A 528 -61.20 24.86 0.42
C GLU A 528 -62.07 26.11 0.65
N GLY A 529 -61.45 27.27 0.95
CA GLY A 529 -62.15 28.54 1.11
C GLY A 529 -62.77 29.08 -0.19
N LEU A 530 -62.07 28.92 -1.32
CA LEU A 530 -62.62 29.24 -2.64
C LEU A 530 -63.75 28.28 -3.03
N GLN A 531 -63.67 27.00 -2.68
CA GLN A 531 -64.72 26.02 -2.91
C GLN A 531 -65.96 26.34 -2.07
N GLN A 532 -65.81 26.64 -0.78
CA GLN A 532 -66.90 27.15 0.05
C GLN A 532 -67.53 28.40 -0.57
N ARG A 533 -66.73 29.33 -1.11
CA ARG A 533 -67.26 30.52 -1.79
C ARG A 533 -67.98 30.20 -3.10
N VAL A 534 -67.57 29.17 -3.83
CA VAL A 534 -68.29 28.65 -5.01
C VAL A 534 -69.61 27.99 -4.59
N GLU A 535 -69.63 27.23 -3.51
CA GLU A 535 -70.84 26.60 -2.94
C GLU A 535 -71.85 27.66 -2.44
N GLU A 536 -71.38 28.71 -1.75
CA GLU A 536 -72.18 29.88 -1.40
C GLU A 536 -72.80 30.57 -2.63
N LEU A 537 -72.00 30.80 -3.68
CA LEU A 537 -72.46 31.43 -4.92
C LEU A 537 -73.43 30.53 -5.69
N GLN A 538 -73.23 29.20 -5.70
CA GLN A 538 -74.17 28.25 -6.29
C GLN A 538 -75.50 28.24 -5.53
N ALA A 539 -75.48 28.24 -4.20
CA ALA A 539 -76.68 28.34 -3.38
C ALA A 539 -77.40 29.69 -3.60
N GLN A 540 -76.66 30.79 -3.75
CA GLN A 540 -77.22 32.09 -4.10
C GLN A 540 -77.86 32.09 -5.51
N VAL A 541 -77.22 31.46 -6.50
CA VAL A 541 -77.79 31.29 -7.85
C VAL A 541 -79.08 30.45 -7.79
N GLN A 542 -79.10 29.32 -7.08
CA GLN A 542 -80.31 28.50 -6.92
C GLN A 542 -81.45 29.28 -6.22
N ALA A 543 -81.15 30.14 -5.26
CA ALA A 543 -82.14 31.04 -4.64
C ALA A 543 -82.64 32.13 -5.61
N MET A 544 -81.75 32.67 -6.46
CA MET A 544 -82.11 33.60 -7.54
C MET A 544 -82.94 32.92 -8.65
N GLU A 545 -82.69 31.65 -8.96
CA GLU A 545 -83.50 30.84 -9.87
C GLU A 545 -84.88 30.52 -9.27
N GLY A 546 -84.93 30.18 -7.97
CA GLY A 546 -86.18 29.97 -7.25
C GLY A 546 -87.07 31.21 -7.20
N THR A 547 -86.49 32.38 -6.97
CA THR A 547 -87.20 33.67 -7.01
C THR A 547 -87.55 34.11 -8.43
N LYS A 548 -86.66 33.91 -9.42
CA LYS A 548 -86.98 34.08 -10.86
C LYS A 548 -88.20 33.24 -11.25
N GLY A 549 -88.24 31.97 -10.87
CA GLY A 549 -89.39 31.10 -11.10
C GLY A 549 -90.67 31.55 -10.36
N TRP A 550 -90.57 32.31 -9.27
CA TRP A 550 -91.74 32.95 -8.66
C TRP A 550 -92.23 34.13 -9.51
N PHE A 551 -91.33 35.01 -9.96
CA PHE A 551 -91.66 36.11 -10.87
C PHE A 551 -92.23 35.62 -12.21
N GLU A 552 -91.68 34.55 -12.80
CA GLU A 552 -92.17 33.96 -14.05
C GLU A 552 -93.59 33.39 -13.91
N ARG A 553 -93.88 32.67 -12.80
CA ARG A 553 -95.24 32.20 -12.52
C ARG A 553 -96.20 33.37 -12.31
N ARG A 554 -95.77 34.42 -11.60
CA ARG A 554 -96.61 35.60 -11.33
C ARG A 554 -96.87 36.44 -12.59
N LEU A 555 -95.87 36.54 -13.48
CA LEU A 555 -96.00 37.15 -14.79
C LEU A 555 -97.02 36.38 -15.64
N LYS A 556 -96.85 35.05 -15.75
CA LYS A 556 -97.78 34.17 -16.48
C LYS A 556 -99.20 34.22 -15.93
N GLU A 557 -99.37 34.29 -14.62
CA GLU A 557 -100.68 34.50 -13.97
C GLU A 557 -101.29 35.86 -14.36
N THR A 558 -100.50 36.94 -14.45
CA THR A 558 -101.01 38.23 -14.94
C THR A 558 -101.31 38.21 -16.44
N GLU A 559 -100.53 37.51 -17.26
CA GLU A 559 -100.77 37.34 -18.70
C GLU A 559 -102.07 36.56 -18.95
N GLU A 560 -102.26 35.41 -18.30
CA GLU A 560 -103.49 34.61 -18.38
C GLU A 560 -104.73 35.36 -17.88
N ASN A 561 -104.59 36.27 -16.91
CA ASN A 561 -105.70 37.09 -16.44
C ASN A 561 -106.00 38.27 -17.38
N LEU A 562 -104.99 38.85 -18.03
CA LEU A 562 -105.18 39.84 -19.09
C LEU A 562 -105.84 39.22 -20.32
N GLU A 563 -105.46 38.00 -20.71
CA GLU A 563 -106.08 37.25 -21.81
C GLU A 563 -107.56 36.94 -21.52
N LYS A 564 -107.89 36.47 -20.30
CA LYS A 564 -109.29 36.26 -19.87
C LYS A 564 -110.11 37.56 -19.90
N ASN A 565 -109.55 38.67 -19.42
CA ASN A 565 -110.24 39.97 -19.46
C ASN A 565 -110.42 40.46 -20.90
N ALA A 566 -109.44 40.26 -21.79
CA ALA A 566 -109.56 40.60 -23.20
C ALA A 566 -110.65 39.78 -23.92
N LEU A 567 -110.72 38.47 -23.64
CA LEU A 567 -111.80 37.60 -24.12
C LEU A 567 -113.18 38.06 -23.62
N GLN A 568 -113.32 38.34 -22.32
CA GLN A 568 -114.58 38.87 -21.75
C GLN A 568 -115.00 40.19 -22.40
N HIS A 569 -114.07 41.13 -22.59
CA HIS A 569 -114.37 42.38 -23.30
C HIS A 569 -114.71 42.16 -24.78
N GLN A 570 -114.17 41.14 -25.43
CA GLN A 570 -114.55 40.77 -26.79
C GLN A 570 -115.96 40.15 -26.86
N GLU A 571 -116.33 39.32 -25.88
CA GLU A 571 -117.70 38.79 -25.71
C GLU A 571 -118.70 39.92 -25.37
N ASP A 572 -118.33 40.88 -24.54
CA ASP A 572 -119.13 42.08 -24.23
C ASP A 572 -119.38 42.93 -25.49
N ILE A 573 -118.33 43.16 -26.29
CA ILE A 573 -118.44 43.90 -27.56
C ILE A 573 -119.35 43.16 -28.55
N GLN A 574 -119.26 41.83 -28.65
CA GLN A 574 -120.14 41.03 -29.51
C GLN A 574 -121.61 41.13 -29.06
N ARG A 575 -121.89 40.98 -27.76
CA ARG A 575 -123.26 41.14 -27.23
C ARG A 575 -123.83 42.54 -27.49
N LEU A 576 -123.04 43.59 -27.30
CA LEU A 576 -123.45 44.97 -27.61
C LEU A 576 -123.68 45.19 -29.12
N GLN A 577 -122.96 44.50 -29.99
CA GLN A 577 -123.18 44.54 -31.44
C GLN A 577 -124.46 43.79 -31.84
N GLU A 578 -124.75 42.64 -31.22
CA GLU A 578 -126.00 41.89 -31.42
C GLU A 578 -127.22 42.68 -30.91
N GLU A 579 -127.14 43.31 -29.73
CA GLU A 579 -128.18 44.20 -29.19
C GLU A 579 -128.44 45.41 -30.11
N GLN A 580 -127.40 46.02 -30.66
CA GLN A 580 -127.54 47.13 -31.62
C GLN A 580 -128.13 46.67 -32.96
N ALA A 581 -127.80 45.47 -33.44
CA ALA A 581 -128.38 44.90 -34.65
C ALA A 581 -129.89 44.64 -34.49
N LEU A 582 -130.30 44.05 -33.36
CA LEU A 582 -131.71 43.82 -33.03
C LEU A 582 -132.51 45.14 -32.91
N GLN A 583 -131.93 46.17 -32.28
CA GLN A 583 -132.56 47.50 -32.21
C GLN A 583 -132.70 48.17 -33.59
N LEU A 584 -131.73 47.96 -34.50
CA LEU A 584 -131.81 48.44 -35.88
C LEU A 584 -132.92 47.71 -36.66
N GLU A 585 -133.05 46.39 -36.51
CA GLU A 585 -134.08 45.58 -37.16
C GLU A 585 -135.49 45.93 -36.66
N GLU A 586 -135.68 46.12 -35.35
CA GLU A 586 -136.95 46.59 -34.77
C GLU A 586 -137.34 47.98 -35.33
N LYS A 587 -136.38 48.91 -35.41
CA LYS A 587 -136.62 50.26 -35.96
C LYS A 587 -136.87 50.25 -37.48
N GLN A 588 -136.32 49.28 -38.20
CA GLN A 588 -136.64 49.06 -39.61
C GLN A 588 -138.08 48.53 -39.77
N ALA A 589 -138.51 47.58 -38.94
CA ALA A 589 -139.88 47.07 -38.94
C ALA A 589 -140.92 48.17 -38.61
N GLU A 590 -140.64 49.06 -37.65
CA GLU A 590 -141.46 50.24 -37.39
C GLU A 590 -141.60 51.13 -38.64
N VAL A 591 -140.48 51.43 -39.32
CA VAL A 591 -140.45 52.25 -40.53
C VAL A 591 -141.21 51.59 -41.70
N GLU A 592 -141.22 50.27 -41.81
CA GLU A 592 -142.04 49.57 -42.80
C GLU A 592 -143.54 49.60 -42.46
N GLY A 593 -143.91 49.49 -41.19
CA GLY A 593 -145.29 49.70 -40.73
C GLY A 593 -145.81 51.10 -41.07
N TRP A 594 -145.00 52.15 -40.88
CA TRP A 594 -145.36 53.52 -41.27
C TRP A 594 -145.53 53.69 -42.78
N LYS A 595 -144.68 53.05 -43.61
CA LYS A 595 -144.82 53.08 -45.08
C LYS A 595 -146.13 52.45 -45.55
N GLN A 596 -146.56 51.34 -44.93
CA GLN A 596 -147.83 50.68 -45.28
C GLN A 596 -149.03 51.60 -45.00
N GLN A 597 -149.08 52.22 -43.80
CA GLN A 597 -150.15 53.17 -43.45
C GLN A 597 -150.23 54.37 -44.41
N GLN A 598 -149.08 54.89 -44.86
CA GLN A 598 -149.04 55.97 -45.85
C GLN A 598 -149.67 55.55 -47.19
N LEU A 599 -149.37 54.32 -47.65
CA LEU A 599 -149.86 53.80 -48.94
C LEU A 599 -151.38 53.50 -48.90
N GLU A 600 -151.89 53.03 -47.77
CA GLU A 600 -153.34 52.91 -47.50
C GLU A 600 -154.06 54.28 -47.62
N ALA A 601 -153.46 55.34 -47.08
CA ALA A 601 -154.04 56.69 -47.09
C ALA A 601 -154.04 57.32 -48.49
N GLU A 602 -153.01 57.08 -49.32
CA GLU A 602 -153.00 57.51 -50.72
C GLU A 602 -154.10 56.83 -51.55
N LYS A 603 -154.36 55.55 -51.29
CA LYS A 603 -155.42 54.79 -51.96
C LYS A 603 -156.81 55.37 -51.66
N GLN A 604 -157.09 55.68 -50.38
CA GLN A 604 -158.35 56.33 -49.97
C GLN A 604 -158.52 57.73 -50.60
N ARG A 605 -157.43 58.52 -50.66
CA ARG A 605 -157.42 59.84 -51.33
C ARG A 605 -157.85 59.73 -52.80
N ASP A 606 -157.39 58.70 -53.50
CA ASP A 606 -157.63 58.57 -54.94
C ASP A 606 -159.00 57.95 -55.26
N GLU A 607 -159.56 57.12 -54.38
CA GLU A 607 -160.98 56.72 -54.41
C GLU A 607 -161.92 57.93 -54.22
N LEU A 608 -161.60 58.84 -53.28
CA LEU A 608 -162.32 60.10 -53.09
C LEU A 608 -162.19 61.02 -54.32
N ARG A 609 -161.00 61.09 -54.94
CA ARG A 609 -160.81 61.80 -56.22
C ARG A 609 -161.68 61.22 -57.34
N GLY A 610 -161.85 59.89 -57.39
CA GLY A 610 -162.69 59.20 -58.35
C GLY A 610 -164.20 59.47 -58.19
N THR A 611 -164.71 59.54 -56.96
CA THR A 611 -166.12 59.86 -56.70
C THR A 611 -166.47 61.32 -57.02
N ILE A 612 -165.58 62.26 -56.68
CA ILE A 612 -165.69 63.68 -57.08
C ILE A 612 -165.75 63.83 -58.61
N GLY A 613 -165.05 62.98 -59.37
CA GLY A 613 -165.10 62.96 -60.83
C GLY A 613 -166.49 62.64 -61.39
N LYS A 614 -167.18 61.64 -60.82
CA LYS A 614 -168.51 61.19 -61.27
C LYS A 614 -169.59 62.26 -61.05
N LEU A 615 -169.65 62.82 -59.84
CA LEU A 615 -170.62 63.86 -59.48
C LEU A 615 -170.50 65.12 -60.37
N LYS A 616 -169.29 65.46 -60.83
CA LYS A 616 -169.07 66.59 -61.75
C LYS A 616 -169.63 66.36 -63.15
N GLN A 617 -169.79 65.11 -63.59
CA GLN A 617 -170.36 64.77 -64.89
C GLN A 617 -171.90 64.80 -64.85
N GLU A 618 -172.52 64.26 -63.80
CA GLU A 618 -173.99 64.25 -63.63
C GLU A 618 -174.58 65.67 -63.55
N ILE A 619 -173.86 66.61 -62.92
CA ILE A 619 -174.22 68.04 -62.87
C ILE A 619 -174.18 68.69 -64.28
N LYS A 620 -173.36 68.17 -65.19
CA LYS A 620 -173.25 68.70 -66.56
C LYS A 620 -174.39 68.22 -67.44
N ASP A 621 -174.68 66.92 -67.39
CA ASP A 621 -175.69 66.29 -68.24
C ASP A 621 -177.12 66.73 -67.89
N THR A 622 -177.36 67.09 -66.61
CA THR A 622 -178.63 67.68 -66.16
C THR A 622 -178.86 69.11 -66.66
N VAL A 623 -177.81 69.93 -66.79
CA VAL A 623 -177.90 71.31 -67.29
C VAL A 623 -178.23 71.34 -68.79
N ASP A 624 -177.56 70.52 -69.60
CA ASP A 624 -177.84 70.48 -71.05
C ASP A 624 -179.22 69.89 -71.37
N GLY A 625 -179.77 69.02 -70.51
CA GLY A 625 -181.15 68.52 -70.62
C GLY A 625 -182.22 69.63 -70.52
N GLN A 626 -182.09 70.57 -69.58
CA GLN A 626 -183.04 71.69 -69.43
C GLN A 626 -183.04 72.60 -70.66
N ARG A 627 -181.86 72.87 -71.22
CA ARG A 627 -181.64 73.77 -72.37
C ARG A 627 -182.31 73.30 -73.67
N ILE A 628 -182.65 72.01 -73.77
CA ILE A 628 -183.34 71.41 -74.91
C ILE A 628 -184.87 71.53 -74.79
N LEU A 629 -185.41 71.59 -73.56
CA LEU A 629 -186.85 71.74 -73.30
C LEU A 629 -187.36 73.14 -73.66
N GLU A 630 -186.63 74.19 -73.27
CA GLU A 630 -187.01 75.59 -73.56
C GLU A 630 -187.17 75.86 -75.07
N LYS A 631 -186.30 75.28 -75.90
CA LYS A 631 -186.35 75.40 -77.37
C LYS A 631 -187.57 74.73 -78.01
N LYS A 632 -188.27 73.82 -77.31
CA LYS A 632 -189.48 73.17 -77.83
C LYS A 632 -190.78 73.90 -77.46
N GLY A 633 -190.82 74.61 -76.33
CA GLY A 633 -192.05 75.24 -75.83
C GLY A 633 -192.58 76.40 -76.68
N SER A 634 -191.71 77.28 -77.17
CA SER A 634 -192.10 78.53 -77.84
C SER A 634 -192.57 78.37 -79.30
N SER A 635 -192.36 77.19 -79.90
CA SER A 635 -192.91 76.85 -81.23
C SER A 635 -194.44 76.71 -81.18
N ALA A 636 -194.95 75.95 -80.20
CA ALA A 636 -196.38 75.62 -80.07
C ALA A 636 -197.29 76.84 -79.91
N LEU A 637 -196.78 77.94 -79.33
CA LEU A 637 -197.56 79.15 -79.09
C LEU A 637 -197.93 79.90 -80.39
N LYS A 638 -197.22 79.67 -81.50
CA LYS A 638 -197.50 80.31 -82.80
C LYS A 638 -198.63 79.61 -83.56
N ASP A 639 -198.73 78.28 -83.50
CA ASP A 639 -199.77 77.53 -84.22
C ASP A 639 -201.15 77.60 -83.54
N LEU A 640 -201.21 77.55 -82.20
CA LEU A 640 -202.47 77.63 -81.45
C LEU A 640 -203.29 78.90 -81.75
N LYS A 641 -202.62 80.02 -82.03
CA LYS A 641 -203.32 81.28 -82.38
C LYS A 641 -203.74 81.36 -83.86
N ARG A 642 -203.12 80.57 -84.74
CA ARG A 642 -203.50 80.42 -86.16
C ARG A 642 -204.76 79.56 -86.32
N GLN A 643 -204.98 78.59 -85.43
CA GLN A 643 -206.13 77.68 -85.46
C GLN A 643 -207.45 78.40 -85.10
N LEU A 644 -207.46 79.24 -84.05
CA LEU A 644 -208.69 79.80 -83.46
C LEU A 644 -209.50 80.73 -84.38
N GLN A 645 -208.89 81.36 -85.39
CA GLN A 645 -209.60 82.25 -86.33
C GLN A 645 -210.04 81.57 -87.64
N LEU A 646 -209.46 80.42 -88.01
CA LEU A 646 -209.93 79.63 -89.15
C LEU A 646 -211.14 78.73 -88.79
N GLU A 647 -211.26 78.34 -87.52
CA GLU A 647 -212.50 77.79 -86.92
C GLU A 647 -213.73 78.64 -87.29
N ARG A 648 -213.64 79.97 -87.17
CA ARG A 648 -214.73 80.89 -87.53
C ARG A 648 -214.95 81.13 -89.03
N LYS A 649 -214.23 80.43 -89.92
CA LYS A 649 -214.51 80.41 -91.37
C LYS A 649 -214.82 79.02 -91.93
N ARG A 650 -214.41 77.92 -91.27
CA ARG A 650 -215.04 76.61 -91.50
C ARG A 650 -216.41 76.47 -90.83
N ALA A 651 -216.81 77.47 -90.04
CA ALA A 651 -218.16 77.67 -89.52
C ALA A 651 -219.24 77.90 -90.60
N ASP A 652 -218.88 78.20 -91.85
CA ASP A 652 -219.80 78.30 -93.01
C ASP A 652 -220.37 76.92 -93.45
N LYS A 653 -220.16 75.88 -92.62
CA LYS A 653 -220.16 74.44 -92.96
C LYS A 653 -218.91 74.11 -93.82
N LEU A 654 -218.42 72.87 -93.94
CA LEU A 654 -219.08 71.56 -93.94
C LEU A 654 -220.11 71.37 -95.08
N GLN A 655 -220.17 72.38 -95.94
CA GLN A 655 -220.45 72.28 -97.36
C GLN A 655 -219.17 71.73 -98.09
N GLU A 656 -218.71 70.51 -97.67
CA GLU A 656 -218.00 69.45 -98.48
C GLU A 656 -216.42 69.61 -98.79
N ARG A 657 -215.38 68.67 -98.83
CA ARG A 657 -214.98 67.17 -98.63
C ARG A 657 -213.32 66.76 -98.59
N LEU A 658 -212.51 66.09 -97.57
CA LEU A 658 -211.16 65.15 -97.41
C LEU A 658 -209.47 65.34 -97.02
N GLN A 659 -208.55 64.30 -96.56
CA GLN A 659 -206.94 63.93 -96.52
C GLN A 659 -205.73 63.56 -95.32
N GLU A 660 -204.33 63.20 -95.51
CA GLU A 660 -203.19 62.25 -94.76
C GLU A 660 -201.46 62.43 -94.77
N ILE A 661 -200.19 61.81 -94.28
CA ILE A 661 -199.26 60.86 -93.28
C ILE A 661 -197.52 60.82 -93.26
N LEU A 662 -196.58 60.15 -92.35
CA LEU A 662 -195.01 59.54 -92.41
C LEU A 662 -193.68 59.59 -91.30
N THR A 663 -192.45 58.78 -91.21
CA THR A 663 -191.14 58.68 -90.17
C THR A 663 -189.59 57.91 -90.33
N ASN A 664 -188.42 57.90 -89.44
CA ASN A 664 -186.94 57.13 -89.44
C ASN A 664 -185.66 56.99 -88.26
N SER A 665 -184.29 56.48 -88.38
CA SER A 665 -183.05 56.08 -87.33
C SER A 665 -181.34 56.06 -87.64
N ARG A 666 -180.00 55.67 -87.09
CA ARG A 666 -178.93 54.88 -86.08
C ARG A 666 -177.25 55.28 -86.00
N THR A 667 -175.92 54.87 -85.47
CA THR A 667 -174.84 54.00 -84.53
C THR A 667 -173.14 54.32 -84.54
N ARG A 668 -171.81 53.91 -84.00
CA ARG A 668 -170.74 53.04 -83.04
C ARG A 668 -169.01 53.35 -83.08
N THR A 669 -167.68 53.00 -82.50
CA THR A 669 -166.55 52.37 -81.40
C THR A 669 -164.85 52.67 -81.55
N GLY A 670 -163.51 52.41 -80.96
CA GLY A 670 -162.41 51.71 -79.93
C GLY A 670 -160.73 52.14 -79.90
N LEU A 671 -159.38 51.78 -79.38
CA LEU A 671 -158.27 50.91 -78.49
C LEU A 671 -156.57 51.33 -78.44
N GLU A 672 -155.24 51.01 -77.89
CA GLU A 672 -154.15 50.42 -76.75
C GLU A 672 -152.42 50.70 -76.87
N GLU A 673 -151.07 50.42 -76.29
CA GLU A 673 -149.94 49.74 -75.25
C GLU A 673 -148.26 50.26 -75.16
N LEU A 674 -146.91 49.98 -74.60
CA LEU A 674 -145.75 49.22 -73.65
C LEU A 674 -144.09 49.83 -73.45
N VAL A 675 -142.72 49.58 -72.90
CA VAL A 675 -141.47 48.79 -72.08
C VAL A 675 -139.95 49.55 -71.66
N LEU A 676 -138.57 49.32 -71.15
CA LEU A 676 -137.30 48.51 -70.39
C LEU A 676 -135.73 49.24 -70.12
N SER A 677 -134.36 49.02 -69.56
CA SER A 677 -133.22 48.29 -68.60
C SER A 677 -131.52 48.70 -68.38
N GLU A 678 -130.52 48.21 -67.40
CA GLU A 678 -128.87 48.04 -67.17
C GLU A 678 -127.66 48.91 -66.27
N ILE A 679 -126.25 48.82 -65.79
CA ILE A 679 -124.82 48.04 -65.44
C ILE A 679 -123.49 48.85 -64.61
N ASN A 680 -122.10 48.73 -64.09
CA ASN A 680 -120.60 48.02 -63.88
C ASN A 680 -119.35 48.43 -62.71
N SER A 681 -117.93 48.06 -62.60
CA SER A 681 -116.65 48.35 -61.54
C SER A 681 -114.98 48.09 -61.85
N PRO A 682 -113.64 48.01 -61.17
CA PRO A 682 -112.67 48.12 -59.83
C PRO A 682 -110.97 48.57 -59.73
N SER A 683 -109.91 48.27 -58.75
CA SER A 683 -108.34 48.79 -58.53
C SER A 683 -107.02 48.20 -57.56
N ARG A 684 -105.67 48.76 -57.29
CA ARG A 684 -104.28 48.27 -56.50
C ARG A 684 -103.04 49.28 -55.87
N THR A 685 -101.68 49.27 -55.29
CA THR A 685 -100.17 48.61 -55.05
C THR A 685 -98.99 49.09 -53.86
N GLN A 686 -97.53 48.95 -53.78
CA GLN A 686 -96.38 48.93 -52.58
C GLN A 686 -94.68 49.28 -52.63
N GLN A 687 -93.67 49.33 -51.57
CA GLN A 687 -92.05 49.70 -51.51
C GLN A 687 -90.77 49.20 -50.44
N THR A 688 -89.55 49.88 -50.03
CA THR A 688 -88.06 49.50 -49.46
C THR A 688 -87.31 50.03 -48.06
N GLY A 689 -85.93 50.03 -47.77
CA GLY A 689 -85.23 50.35 -46.41
C GLY A 689 -83.69 50.82 -46.22
N ASP A 690 -83.07 50.60 -45.01
CA ASP A 690 -81.65 50.89 -44.47
C ASP A 690 -81.37 52.24 -43.66
N SER A 691 -80.30 52.61 -42.87
CA SER A 691 -78.88 52.19 -42.56
C SER A 691 -78.16 52.88 -41.29
N SER A 692 -76.85 52.61 -40.98
CA SER A 692 -75.81 53.34 -40.11
C SER A 692 -75.82 53.24 -38.53
N SER A 693 -74.85 53.61 -37.60
CA SER A 693 -73.34 53.83 -37.40
C SER A 693 -73.01 54.07 -35.85
N VAL A 694 -71.89 54.50 -35.14
CA VAL A 694 -70.51 55.13 -35.27
C VAL A 694 -69.60 55.03 -33.94
N SER A 695 -68.29 55.46 -33.95
CA SER A 695 -67.32 55.96 -32.88
C SER A 695 -66.51 55.12 -31.82
N SER A 696 -65.15 55.12 -31.98
CA SER A 696 -64.02 55.10 -30.98
C SER A 696 -63.42 53.83 -30.29
N PHE A 697 -62.08 53.67 -30.47
CA PHE A 697 -61.06 52.86 -29.75
C PHE A 697 -61.11 51.31 -29.66
N SER A 698 -60.25 50.62 -30.44
CA SER A 698 -59.26 49.64 -29.91
C SER A 698 -58.16 49.20 -30.93
N TYR A 699 -56.97 49.01 -30.38
CA TYR A 699 -55.72 48.32 -30.80
C TYR A 699 -55.67 47.34 -32.01
N LYS A 700 -54.69 47.50 -32.94
CA LYS A 700 -53.60 46.52 -33.22
C LYS A 700 -52.54 46.95 -34.26
N ASP A 701 -51.50 46.11 -34.39
CA ASP A 701 -50.12 46.40 -34.86
C ASP A 701 -49.84 46.45 -36.38
N VAL A 702 -48.57 46.73 -36.72
CA VAL A 702 -48.09 47.17 -38.03
C VAL A 702 -47.20 46.12 -38.74
N MET A 703 -47.63 45.77 -39.96
CA MET A 703 -46.88 45.42 -41.19
C MET A 703 -45.48 44.76 -41.15
N LYS A 704 -45.35 43.74 -42.03
CA LYS A 704 -44.34 43.61 -43.12
C LYS A 704 -43.39 42.40 -43.04
N GLU A 705 -42.98 41.71 -44.12
CA GLU A 705 -43.58 41.21 -45.39
C GLU A 705 -42.48 40.40 -46.13
N ALA A 706 -42.87 39.54 -47.09
CA ALA A 706 -42.05 38.93 -48.16
C ALA A 706 -41.03 37.80 -47.83
N GLN A 707 -41.37 36.63 -48.37
CA GLN A 707 -40.54 35.49 -48.78
C GLN A 707 -39.93 35.79 -50.22
N PRO A 708 -39.44 34.86 -51.10
CA PRO A 708 -39.18 33.41 -51.02
C PRO A 708 -37.91 32.84 -51.77
N THR A 709 -37.70 31.51 -51.65
CA THR A 709 -37.27 30.52 -52.71
C THR A 709 -35.87 30.43 -53.36
N HIS A 710 -35.38 29.17 -53.34
CA HIS A 710 -34.85 28.31 -54.45
C HIS A 710 -33.37 28.30 -54.95
N GLN A 711 -32.82 27.06 -54.87
CA GLN A 711 -32.08 26.28 -55.90
C GLN A 711 -30.57 26.47 -56.17
N ASN A 712 -29.88 25.30 -56.21
CA ASN A 712 -28.65 24.93 -56.94
C ASN A 712 -27.34 25.68 -56.53
N ARG A 713 -26.18 25.02 -56.34
CA ARG A 713 -25.54 24.05 -57.24
C ARG A 713 -24.59 23.04 -56.57
N SER A 714 -24.29 22.01 -57.37
CA SER A 714 -23.17 21.06 -57.30
C SER A 714 -21.75 21.65 -57.10
N GLY A 715 -20.96 21.00 -56.25
CA GLY A 715 -19.93 20.06 -56.72
C GLY A 715 -18.48 20.52 -56.96
N GLY A 716 -17.59 20.12 -56.04
CA GLY A 716 -16.23 19.62 -56.34
C GLY A 716 -15.08 20.63 -56.52
N GLY A 717 -13.88 20.26 -56.05
CA GLY A 717 -12.61 20.91 -56.42
C GLY A 717 -11.71 21.34 -55.25
N SER A 718 -10.76 20.49 -54.88
CA SER A 718 -9.57 20.83 -54.08
C SER A 718 -8.42 21.28 -55.02
N PRO A 719 -7.30 21.85 -54.53
CA PRO A 719 -7.10 22.78 -53.40
C PRO A 719 -6.14 23.96 -53.74
N GLN A 720 -5.75 24.73 -52.70
CA GLN A 720 -4.39 25.24 -52.43
C GLN A 720 -4.00 26.71 -52.74
N SER A 721 -3.20 27.23 -51.79
CA SER A 721 -2.38 28.46 -51.77
C SER A 721 -3.01 29.76 -51.21
N GLN A 722 -2.43 30.19 -50.08
CA GLN A 722 -2.49 31.53 -49.47
C GLN A 722 -1.63 32.51 -50.32
N ARG A 723 -1.60 33.85 -50.14
CA ARG A 723 -1.48 34.72 -48.95
C ARG A 723 -1.87 36.18 -49.32
N PRO A 724 -1.88 37.15 -48.39
CA PRO A 724 -2.09 37.07 -46.93
C PRO A 724 -3.29 37.92 -46.47
N ALA A 725 -3.79 37.64 -45.26
CA ALA A 725 -4.48 38.64 -44.43
C ALA A 725 -3.64 38.87 -43.17
N GLU A 726 -3.69 40.07 -42.61
CA GLU A 726 -2.97 40.42 -41.39
C GLU A 726 -3.68 39.78 -40.19
N LEU A 727 -2.91 39.12 -39.32
CA LEU A 727 -3.40 38.48 -38.10
C LEU A 727 -3.52 39.52 -36.99
N SER A 728 -4.53 39.39 -36.15
CA SER A 728 -4.67 40.21 -34.94
C SER A 728 -3.61 39.85 -33.88
N ASP A 729 -3.29 40.78 -32.97
CA ASP A 729 -2.31 40.54 -31.91
C ASP A 729 -2.69 39.33 -31.02
N ASP A 730 -3.99 39.05 -30.84
CA ASP A 730 -4.47 37.87 -30.11
C ASP A 730 -4.20 36.56 -30.88
N GLU A 731 -4.41 36.52 -32.20
CA GLU A 731 -4.05 35.37 -33.05
C GLU A 731 -2.52 35.18 -33.13
N VAL A 732 -1.77 36.27 -33.15
CA VAL A 732 -0.30 36.25 -33.06
C VAL A 732 0.15 35.73 -31.68
N GLY A 733 -0.54 36.10 -30.60
CA GLY A 733 -0.35 35.57 -29.25
C GLY A 733 -0.62 34.07 -29.16
N GLU A 734 -1.76 33.59 -29.68
CA GLU A 734 -2.06 32.15 -29.78
C GLU A 734 -1.01 31.40 -30.61
N LEU A 735 -0.51 31.99 -31.70
CA LEU A 735 0.53 31.38 -32.53
C LEU A 735 1.89 31.35 -31.83
N PHE A 736 2.26 32.37 -31.04
CA PHE A 736 3.46 32.32 -30.20
C PHE A 736 3.33 31.28 -29.08
N GLN A 737 2.16 31.16 -28.46
CA GLN A 737 1.88 30.15 -27.43
C GLN A 737 1.98 28.73 -28.02
N ARG A 738 1.28 28.46 -29.13
CA ARG A 738 1.38 27.17 -29.84
C ARG A 738 2.79 26.90 -30.36
N LEU A 739 3.53 27.92 -30.80
CA LEU A 739 4.93 27.77 -31.21
C LEU A 739 5.84 27.43 -30.03
N ALA A 740 5.62 28.01 -28.85
CA ALA A 740 6.35 27.67 -27.63
C ALA A 740 6.05 26.24 -27.18
N GLU A 741 4.78 25.83 -27.19
CA GLU A 741 4.33 24.47 -26.89
C GLU A 741 4.95 23.44 -27.87
N VAL A 742 4.84 23.67 -29.19
CA VAL A 742 5.45 22.81 -30.21
C VAL A 742 6.98 22.79 -30.12
N GLN A 743 7.62 23.91 -29.76
CA GLN A 743 9.07 23.96 -29.55
C GLN A 743 9.48 23.19 -28.28
N GLN A 744 8.65 23.19 -27.22
CA GLN A 744 8.87 22.39 -26.02
C GLN A 744 8.63 20.89 -26.28
N GLU A 745 7.56 20.51 -26.97
CA GLU A 745 7.32 19.13 -27.41
C GLU A 745 8.46 18.62 -28.30
N LYS A 746 8.89 19.43 -29.27
CA LYS A 746 10.05 19.12 -30.12
C LYS A 746 11.31 18.93 -29.28
N TRP A 747 11.58 19.78 -28.30
CA TRP A 747 12.75 19.65 -27.42
C TRP A 747 12.68 18.36 -26.59
N MET A 748 11.53 18.03 -26.01
CA MET A 748 11.29 16.77 -25.29
C MET A 748 11.42 15.53 -26.21
N LEU A 749 11.05 15.64 -27.49
CA LEU A 749 11.23 14.59 -28.49
C LEU A 749 12.70 14.45 -28.91
N GLU A 750 13.42 15.55 -29.12
CA GLU A 750 14.87 15.53 -29.38
C GLU A 750 15.66 14.94 -28.20
N GLU A 751 15.26 15.20 -26.95
CA GLU A 751 15.87 14.60 -25.76
C GLU A 751 15.58 13.10 -25.67
N LYS A 752 14.32 12.67 -25.94
CA LYS A 752 13.97 11.24 -26.06
C LYS A 752 14.75 10.54 -27.17
N VAL A 753 14.94 11.17 -28.33
CA VAL A 753 15.76 10.64 -29.42
C VAL A 753 17.21 10.49 -28.99
N LYS A 754 17.82 11.52 -28.38
CA LYS A 754 19.19 11.44 -27.84
C LYS A 754 19.37 10.32 -26.80
N HIS A 755 18.39 10.14 -25.91
CA HIS A 755 18.40 9.01 -24.96
C HIS A 755 18.32 7.65 -25.66
N LEU A 756 17.52 7.51 -26.72
CA LEU A 756 17.44 6.29 -27.52
C LEU A 756 18.72 6.06 -28.33
N GLU A 757 19.33 7.09 -28.91
CA GLU A 757 20.62 7.01 -29.62
C GLU A 757 21.76 6.55 -28.70
N VAL A 758 21.84 7.12 -27.49
CA VAL A 758 22.82 6.71 -26.46
C VAL A 758 22.55 5.28 -25.96
N SER A 759 21.28 4.92 -25.75
CA SER A 759 20.89 3.57 -25.33
C SER A 759 21.22 2.51 -26.40
N CYS A 760 20.88 2.78 -27.66
CA CYS A 760 21.22 1.92 -28.80
C CYS A 760 22.74 1.81 -29.01
N SER A 761 23.50 2.91 -28.84
CA SER A 761 24.96 2.90 -28.93
C SER A 761 25.58 2.03 -27.83
N SER A 762 25.12 2.18 -26.58
CA SER A 762 25.54 1.36 -25.44
C SER A 762 25.19 -0.12 -25.65
N MET A 763 24.00 -0.42 -26.16
CA MET A 763 23.57 -1.79 -26.48
C MET A 763 24.41 -2.39 -27.61
N ALA A 764 24.75 -1.61 -28.64
CA ALA A 764 25.61 -2.05 -29.74
C ALA A 764 27.05 -2.34 -29.25
N GLU A 765 27.63 -1.49 -28.40
CA GLU A 765 28.92 -1.78 -27.74
C GLU A 765 28.85 -3.08 -26.94
N ASP A 766 27.76 -3.31 -26.20
CA ASP A 766 27.63 -4.49 -25.35
C ASP A 766 27.41 -5.78 -26.15
N ILE A 767 26.72 -5.71 -27.29
CA ILE A 767 26.62 -6.79 -28.27
C ILE A 767 27.99 -7.07 -28.89
N CYS A 768 28.78 -6.04 -29.23
CA CYS A 768 30.16 -6.20 -29.72
C CYS A 768 31.08 -6.84 -28.66
N ARG A 769 31.03 -6.39 -27.41
CA ARG A 769 31.77 -6.99 -26.28
C ARG A 769 31.40 -8.46 -26.07
N LYS A 770 30.09 -8.78 -26.05
CA LYS A 770 29.60 -10.17 -25.91
C LYS A 770 30.01 -11.04 -27.10
N SER A 771 29.95 -10.50 -28.32
CA SER A 771 30.40 -11.20 -29.54
C SER A 771 31.89 -11.52 -29.51
N ALA A 772 32.74 -10.57 -29.10
CA ALA A 772 34.18 -10.79 -28.96
C ALA A 772 34.53 -11.83 -27.86
N ILE A 773 33.76 -11.86 -26.75
CA ILE A 773 33.88 -12.89 -25.72
C ILE A 773 33.50 -14.27 -26.29
N ILE A 774 32.40 -14.37 -27.03
CA ILE A 774 31.95 -15.63 -27.66
C ILE A 774 32.97 -16.09 -28.71
N GLU A 775 33.49 -15.19 -29.55
CA GLU A 775 34.53 -15.50 -30.54
C GLU A 775 35.81 -16.02 -29.88
N THR A 776 36.27 -15.37 -28.80
CA THR A 776 37.40 -15.83 -27.98
C THR A 776 37.15 -17.23 -27.41
N TYR A 777 35.95 -17.47 -26.86
CA TYR A 777 35.57 -18.76 -26.28
C TYR A 777 35.50 -19.87 -27.34
N VAL A 778 35.03 -19.56 -28.55
CA VAL A 778 35.00 -20.48 -29.70
C VAL A 778 36.40 -20.74 -30.26
N MET A 779 37.31 -19.76 -30.19
CA MET A 779 38.72 -19.93 -30.57
C MET A 779 39.46 -20.88 -29.61
N ASP A 780 39.31 -20.72 -28.30
CA ASP A 780 39.95 -21.62 -27.32
C ASP A 780 39.26 -22.99 -27.24
N SER A 781 37.93 -23.07 -27.35
CA SER A 781 37.21 -24.36 -27.44
C SER A 781 37.64 -25.21 -28.65
N ARG A 782 38.24 -24.60 -29.69
CA ARG A 782 38.84 -25.32 -30.82
C ARG A 782 40.28 -25.80 -30.57
N ARG A 783 40.98 -25.25 -29.57
CA ARG A 783 42.33 -25.68 -29.18
C ARG A 783 42.31 -26.96 -28.34
N ASP A 784 41.44 -27.02 -27.34
CA ASP A 784 41.41 -28.12 -26.35
C ASP A 784 41.02 -29.49 -26.94
N VAL A 785 40.43 -29.54 -28.14
CA VAL A 785 40.04 -30.79 -28.82
C VAL A 785 41.19 -31.41 -29.65
N SER A 786 42.31 -30.70 -29.84
CA SER A 786 43.35 -31.06 -30.83
C SER A 786 44.71 -31.46 -30.22
N GLY A 787 44.76 -31.85 -28.94
CA GLY A 787 46.00 -31.84 -28.14
C GLY A 787 46.40 -33.07 -27.32
N SER A 788 45.83 -34.27 -27.55
CA SER A 788 46.13 -35.44 -26.70
C SER A 788 46.41 -36.75 -27.48
N ALA A 789 47.64 -36.90 -27.97
CA ALA A 789 48.22 -38.19 -28.38
C ALA A 789 49.76 -38.13 -28.41
N LEU A 790 50.42 -39.05 -27.67
CA LEU A 790 51.90 -39.28 -27.66
C LEU A 790 52.75 -38.10 -27.10
N GLY A 791 53.94 -38.30 -26.53
CA GLY A 791 54.61 -39.54 -26.12
C GLY A 791 56.11 -39.39 -25.81
N ALA A 792 56.49 -39.34 -24.52
CA ALA A 792 57.82 -39.58 -23.93
C ALA A 792 59.03 -38.63 -24.24
N HIS A 793 59.97 -38.62 -23.27
CA HIS A 793 61.37 -38.16 -23.28
C HIS A 793 61.77 -36.70 -23.58
N GLY A 794 62.32 -36.04 -22.54
CA GLY A 794 63.75 -35.67 -22.54
C GLY A 794 64.15 -34.19 -22.77
N GLY A 795 65.16 -33.73 -22.01
CA GLY A 795 66.10 -32.70 -22.48
C GLY A 795 65.89 -31.25 -22.00
N PHE A 796 66.89 -30.77 -21.27
CA PHE A 796 67.18 -29.40 -20.83
C PHE A 796 66.83 -28.20 -21.74
N GLN A 797 66.50 -27.09 -21.07
CA GLN A 797 66.95 -25.70 -21.36
C GLN A 797 66.31 -24.90 -22.51
N ALA A 798 65.24 -24.16 -22.18
CA ALA A 798 64.97 -22.81 -22.69
C ALA A 798 64.12 -22.00 -21.67
N GLU A 799 64.35 -20.69 -21.55
CA GLU A 799 63.52 -19.79 -20.75
C GLU A 799 62.30 -19.25 -21.53
N ARG A 800 61.35 -18.67 -20.75
CA ARG A 800 60.28 -17.71 -21.11
C ARG A 800 58.95 -18.29 -21.61
N GLY A 801 57.86 -17.83 -20.96
CA GLY A 801 56.47 -18.02 -21.40
C GLY A 801 55.51 -18.45 -20.28
N GLY A 802 55.99 -19.21 -19.30
CA GLY A 802 55.12 -19.86 -18.29
C GLY A 802 54.41 -18.90 -17.32
N LEU A 803 53.07 -18.84 -17.43
CA LEU A 803 52.07 -18.47 -16.41
C LEU A 803 52.10 -17.06 -15.77
N GLY A 804 53.26 -16.41 -15.60
CA GLY A 804 53.41 -15.12 -14.93
C GLY A 804 52.87 -13.89 -15.68
N SER A 805 52.48 -14.06 -16.95
CA SER A 805 51.70 -13.07 -17.72
C SER A 805 50.20 -13.32 -17.53
N VAL A 806 49.72 -14.55 -17.71
CA VAL A 806 48.30 -14.91 -17.55
C VAL A 806 47.78 -14.57 -16.14
N LEU A 807 48.58 -14.84 -15.09
CA LEU A 807 48.26 -14.46 -13.71
C LEU A 807 48.34 -12.94 -13.41
N ARG A 808 48.82 -12.13 -14.34
CA ARG A 808 48.77 -10.66 -14.23
C ARG A 808 47.43 -10.11 -14.74
N ASP A 809 46.93 -10.68 -15.84
CA ASP A 809 45.78 -10.16 -16.56
C ASP A 809 44.45 -10.78 -16.07
N LEU A 810 44.43 -12.09 -15.74
CA LEU A 810 43.22 -12.76 -15.19
C LEU A 810 42.81 -12.27 -13.79
N VAL A 811 43.64 -11.49 -13.11
CA VAL A 811 43.34 -10.97 -11.76
C VAL A 811 42.45 -9.71 -11.81
N LYS A 812 42.28 -9.04 -12.96
CA LYS A 812 41.49 -7.79 -13.06
C LYS A 812 40.55 -7.63 -14.29
N PRO A 813 39.52 -8.49 -14.48
CA PRO A 813 38.39 -8.15 -15.37
C PRO A 813 37.39 -7.15 -14.75
N GLY A 814 37.10 -7.26 -13.45
CA GLY A 814 36.07 -6.42 -12.79
C GLY A 814 36.56 -5.08 -12.25
N ASP A 815 37.88 -4.88 -12.21
CA ASP A 815 38.51 -3.74 -11.53
C ASP A 815 38.73 -2.53 -12.46
N GLU A 816 38.69 -2.74 -13.79
CA GLU A 816 38.69 -1.66 -14.79
C GLU A 816 37.38 -0.88 -14.72
N ASN A 817 36.24 -1.54 -14.91
CA ASN A 817 34.91 -0.89 -14.89
C ASN A 817 34.64 -0.15 -13.57
N LEU A 818 35.05 -0.72 -12.42
CA LEU A 818 34.92 -0.03 -11.13
C LEU A 818 35.85 1.18 -11.01
N ARG A 819 37.06 1.12 -11.56
CA ARG A 819 38.00 2.26 -11.55
C ARG A 819 37.58 3.35 -12.52
N GLU A 820 37.04 2.97 -13.68
CA GLU A 820 36.46 3.90 -14.66
C GLU A 820 35.18 4.55 -14.13
N MET A 821 34.31 3.78 -13.45
CA MET A 821 33.12 4.30 -12.77
C MET A 821 33.49 5.25 -11.63
N ASN A 822 34.48 4.92 -10.80
CA ASN A 822 34.98 5.83 -9.77
C ASN A 822 35.64 7.06 -10.38
N LYS A 823 36.35 6.95 -11.50
CA LYS A 823 36.90 8.09 -12.25
C LYS A 823 35.81 8.96 -12.88
N LYS A 824 34.74 8.37 -13.41
CA LYS A 824 33.56 9.09 -13.94
C LYS A 824 32.80 9.81 -12.81
N LEU A 825 32.60 9.16 -11.66
CA LEU A 825 32.04 9.79 -10.46
C LEU A 825 32.93 10.91 -9.91
N GLN A 826 34.25 10.70 -9.84
CA GLN A 826 35.20 11.73 -9.40
C GLN A 826 35.20 12.92 -10.36
N ASN A 827 35.32 12.69 -11.68
CA ASN A 827 35.22 13.75 -12.69
C ASN A 827 33.88 14.52 -12.58
N MET A 828 32.76 13.81 -12.40
CA MET A 828 31.44 14.42 -12.24
C MET A 828 31.33 15.24 -10.95
N LEU A 829 31.95 14.78 -9.86
CA LEU A 829 32.01 15.52 -8.59
C LEU A 829 32.91 16.76 -8.72
N GLU A 830 34.06 16.65 -9.39
CA GLU A 830 34.96 17.77 -9.69
C GLU A 830 34.29 18.80 -10.63
N GLU A 831 33.51 18.34 -11.62
CA GLU A 831 32.70 19.20 -12.49
C GLU A 831 31.53 19.86 -11.74
N GLN A 832 30.84 19.15 -10.84
CA GLN A 832 29.79 19.73 -10.01
C GLN A 832 30.34 20.71 -8.96
N LEU A 833 31.51 20.44 -8.37
CA LEU A 833 32.18 21.34 -7.44
C LEU A 833 32.70 22.59 -8.16
N THR A 834 33.26 22.46 -9.36
CA THR A 834 33.64 23.63 -10.16
C THR A 834 32.43 24.42 -10.64
N LYS A 835 31.32 23.78 -11.06
CA LYS A 835 30.06 24.48 -11.38
C LYS A 835 29.48 25.20 -10.16
N ASN A 836 29.46 24.58 -8.98
CA ASN A 836 29.04 25.25 -7.74
C ASN A 836 29.97 26.41 -7.38
N MET A 837 31.30 26.28 -7.55
CA MET A 837 32.23 27.39 -7.33
C MET A 837 32.01 28.56 -8.30
N HIS A 838 31.64 28.30 -9.56
CA HIS A 838 31.28 29.37 -10.49
C HIS A 838 29.92 29.99 -10.13
N LEU A 839 28.87 29.19 -9.90
CA LEU A 839 27.57 29.68 -9.43
C LEU A 839 27.68 30.50 -8.14
N GLN A 840 28.53 30.10 -7.20
CA GLN A 840 28.77 30.85 -5.96
C GLN A 840 29.48 32.18 -6.23
N LYS A 841 30.44 32.24 -7.16
CA LYS A 841 31.04 33.51 -7.61
C LYS A 841 30.06 34.38 -8.37
N ASP A 842 29.21 33.80 -9.20
CA ASP A 842 28.19 34.53 -9.96
C ASP A 842 27.13 35.10 -9.02
N LEU A 843 26.75 34.36 -7.97
CA LEU A 843 25.91 34.85 -6.86
C LEU A 843 26.62 35.92 -6.02
N GLU A 844 27.92 35.78 -5.75
CA GLU A 844 28.71 36.83 -5.07
C GLU A 844 28.84 38.10 -5.92
N LEU A 845 28.95 37.98 -7.26
CA LEU A 845 28.98 39.10 -8.20
C LEU A 845 27.60 39.77 -8.30
N LEU A 846 26.52 39.00 -8.46
CA LEU A 846 25.14 39.51 -8.44
C LEU A 846 24.79 40.17 -7.10
N SER A 847 25.28 39.62 -5.98
CA SER A 847 25.13 40.21 -4.64
C SER A 847 25.91 41.52 -4.52
N GLN A 848 27.16 41.57 -5.00
CA GLN A 848 27.94 42.80 -5.07
C GLN A 848 27.30 43.84 -6.00
N GLU A 849 26.70 43.43 -7.11
CA GLU A 849 26.02 44.33 -8.05
C GLU A 849 24.67 44.83 -7.50
N LEU A 850 23.90 44.00 -6.77
CA LEU A 850 22.75 44.44 -5.96
C LEU A 850 23.19 45.45 -4.88
N VAL A 851 24.32 45.23 -4.21
CA VAL A 851 24.91 46.17 -3.24
C VAL A 851 25.44 47.44 -3.94
N ARG A 852 25.83 47.36 -5.20
CA ARG A 852 26.24 48.51 -6.04
C ARG A 852 25.02 49.35 -6.43
N LEU A 853 23.99 48.71 -6.98
CA LEU A 853 22.74 49.33 -7.42
C LEU A 853 21.95 49.93 -6.25
N SER A 854 21.89 49.27 -5.09
CA SER A 854 21.29 49.84 -3.87
C SER A 854 22.06 51.02 -3.27
N LYS A 855 23.35 51.19 -3.61
CA LYS A 855 24.14 52.38 -3.29
C LYS A 855 24.07 53.47 -4.35
N GLU A 856 23.79 53.12 -5.60
CA GLU A 856 23.55 54.08 -6.69
C GLU A 856 22.11 54.59 -6.75
N SER A 857 21.16 53.93 -6.09
CA SER A 857 19.78 54.41 -5.93
C SER A 857 19.73 55.61 -4.96
N PRO A 858 19.47 56.84 -5.43
CA PRO A 858 19.58 58.03 -4.59
C PRO A 858 18.36 58.17 -3.67
N ALA A 859 18.61 58.36 -2.37
CA ALA A 859 17.55 58.72 -1.42
C ALA A 859 17.11 60.18 -1.67
N GLY A 860 15.97 60.39 -2.36
CA GLY A 860 15.60 61.75 -2.76
C GLY A 860 14.25 61.98 -3.45
N SER A 861 13.11 61.65 -2.81
CA SER A 861 11.81 62.25 -3.16
C SER A 861 10.72 62.12 -2.07
N SER A 862 10.85 62.90 -1.00
CA SER A 862 9.75 63.11 -0.04
C SER A 862 8.78 64.20 -0.56
N ALA A 863 7.67 63.83 -1.23
CA ALA A 863 6.60 64.78 -1.57
C ALA A 863 5.21 64.14 -1.78
N VAL A 864 4.30 64.44 -0.86
CA VAL A 864 2.91 64.93 -1.06
C VAL A 864 2.21 64.66 -2.42
N GLY A 865 0.99 64.12 -2.37
CA GLY A 865 -0.16 64.74 -3.06
C GLY A 865 -1.12 63.85 -3.84
N SER A 866 -2.38 63.83 -3.37
CA SER A 866 -3.65 63.70 -4.13
C SER A 866 -3.82 62.58 -5.19
N GLY A 867 -4.81 61.72 -4.94
CA GLY A 867 -5.33 60.69 -5.84
C GLY A 867 -6.51 59.98 -5.19
#